data_AF-A0A6J1U6A9-F1
#
_entry.id   AF-A0A6J1U6A9-F1
#
_cell.length_a   1.000
_cell.length_b   1.000
_cell.length_c   1.000
_cell.angle_alpha   90.00
_cell.angle_beta   90.00
_cell.angle_gamma   90.00
#
_symmetry.space_group_name_H-M   'P 1'
#
loop_
_entity.id
_entity.type
_entity.pdbx_description
1 polymer ?
#
loop_
_entity_poly.entity_id
_entity_poly.type
_entity_poly.pdbx_seq_one_letter_code
_entity_poly.pdbx_strand_id
1 'polypeptide(L)'
;MTTGVLLQKVVGAKSLLEFTHIFIDEIHERTEDMDLLLLVIRKLLRTNSRFVKIILMSATIDCKEFANYFALPVRNKLYPAYVFQVEGKPHAIDEYYLDDLKPVLSHIKIPLQINEDPLIHPDMYKAAVALIQWFDELETKENGNELFSGMLFVSDRGSVLVFLPGLAEITYLLELLTNMVHRRLQVYPLHSSVTLEEQNNVFLAPVPGYRKILLSTNIAQSSVTVPDVKYVIDFCLSRNLVCDENTNYQSLRLCWASKNSCDQRMGRAGRVSKGYCYRLVYKDFWANYIPESTVPEMVRCPLETTVLKVKMLDMGEPRALLATALSPPVSSDIERTILHLKEVGALAINDHFEERNPYDGELTFLGKVLAQLPVNHHLGKLIVLGHVFGCLEETLIIAAALSLNSFFIIPFKQHLDGYRNKLQFSGNSSSDCIAIINAFKEWQENRQKGKLRHPKNEVDWGRSNYIHIKRMREVAELYEELKKRISIFNMHVNTHSPIMDREHAYKQRFILQVVIAGAFYPNYFTFVHHDKEVAVRELSGRDPKTTVMLKNIPPYGFLYYKQLQSLFRQCGQVKSIVYDGSKAFVEFTRNPTERFKTLPAVYFALKMAQMRIPFELNTHSSEEIEDKLGSISSSILRDTRVNIDFQKHTVTPVQKFCNTLDKLQTINSLDLSICVTEIVEVGHFCGYRTDERSMAALQKLSAEIRQLELTSLPIRPYPDLVCLAPFTEWEKERYYRVQILYVSGDSAEVFYVDYGNRSKVALNQLREIPSNLREIPFQALEFKVRRIRPSAWSLVCGEQWSYAANQRFASLVSDHVLMVKIFSIVHGILHVDVFQCSGIAKVVNICTILIEEGYAEPADDSYESKINILRTYINKLASDEPNGLLHFGPEKIAQLQNTAREKLLSLICKSKPREAVPPTWYKKSYEWTQLRSSLVIDPSDQPAVSRRNSSLYQLHKLVLLYA
;
A
#
# COMPACT_ATOMS: atom_id res chain seq x y z
N MET A 1 24.07 20.96 -17.61
CA MET A 1 24.32 20.33 -16.30
C MET A 1 23.26 20.83 -15.34
N THR A 2 22.72 19.99 -14.46
CA THR A 2 21.75 20.43 -13.44
C THR A 2 22.45 21.14 -12.28
N THR A 3 21.70 21.94 -11.52
CA THR A 3 22.20 22.68 -10.35
C THR A 3 22.89 21.77 -9.33
N GLY A 4 22.29 20.63 -8.99
CA GLY A 4 22.85 19.68 -8.03
C GLY A 4 24.19 19.07 -8.46
N VAL A 5 24.37 18.77 -9.76
CA VAL A 5 25.63 18.22 -10.28
C VAL A 5 26.74 19.28 -10.24
N LEU A 6 26.42 20.53 -10.59
CA LEU A 6 27.38 21.64 -10.47
C LEU A 6 27.78 21.84 -9.01
N LEU A 7 26.81 21.86 -8.10
CA LEU A 7 27.05 22.02 -6.67
C LEU A 7 27.96 20.91 -6.13
N GLN A 8 27.73 19.64 -6.48
CA GLN A 8 28.62 18.54 -6.08
C GLN A 8 30.06 18.74 -6.58
N LYS A 9 30.24 19.12 -7.85
CA LYS A 9 31.57 19.40 -8.41
C LYS A 9 32.28 20.52 -7.63
N VAL A 10 31.59 21.62 -7.39
CA VAL A 10 32.14 22.80 -6.71
C VAL A 10 32.47 22.51 -5.24
N VAL A 11 31.61 21.78 -4.53
CA VAL A 11 31.85 21.36 -3.14
C VAL A 11 33.04 20.41 -3.05
N GLY A 12 33.16 19.46 -3.99
CA GLY A 12 34.28 18.52 -4.03
C GLY A 12 35.62 19.19 -4.37
N ALA A 13 35.64 20.06 -5.39
CA ALA A 13 36.84 20.77 -5.82
C ALA A 13 37.23 21.96 -4.91
N LYS A 14 36.28 22.47 -4.11
CA LYS A 14 36.42 23.67 -3.28
C LYS A 14 36.93 24.89 -4.07
N SER A 15 36.60 24.94 -5.36
CA SER A 15 37.14 25.90 -6.32
C SER A 15 36.23 25.98 -7.54
N LEU A 16 36.20 27.14 -8.20
CA LEU A 16 35.51 27.35 -9.48
C LEU A 16 36.48 27.34 -10.68
N LEU A 17 37.78 27.12 -10.47
CA LEU A 17 38.82 27.28 -11.48
C LEU A 17 38.72 26.31 -12.68
N GLU A 18 37.91 25.24 -12.58
CA GLU A 18 37.58 24.38 -13.74
C GLU A 18 36.77 25.16 -14.81
N PHE A 19 36.13 26.27 -14.44
CA PHE A 19 35.23 27.04 -15.29
C PHE A 19 35.76 28.44 -15.56
N THR A 20 35.57 28.92 -16.79
CA THR A 20 35.78 30.34 -17.13
C THR A 20 34.51 31.17 -16.89
N HIS A 21 33.36 30.60 -17.25
CA HIS A 21 32.04 31.21 -17.13
C HIS A 21 31.04 30.18 -16.58
N ILE A 22 30.14 30.61 -15.70
CA ILE A 22 29.04 29.81 -15.17
C ILE A 22 27.74 30.57 -15.40
N PHE A 23 26.82 29.96 -16.12
CA PHE A 23 25.46 30.45 -16.33
C PHE A 23 24.51 29.67 -15.42
N ILE A 24 23.79 30.39 -14.58
CA ILE A 24 22.82 29.81 -13.65
C ILE A 24 21.44 30.31 -14.07
N ASP A 25 20.64 29.39 -14.59
CA ASP A 25 19.30 29.69 -15.10
C ASP A 25 18.22 29.50 -14.03
N GLU A 26 17.06 30.10 -14.25
CA GLU A 26 15.84 29.93 -13.43
C GLU A 26 16.06 30.20 -11.92
N ILE A 27 16.91 31.18 -11.57
CA ILE A 27 17.28 31.45 -10.16
C ILE A 27 16.09 31.84 -9.27
N HIS A 28 14.97 32.28 -9.86
CA HIS A 28 13.74 32.63 -9.14
C HIS A 28 12.95 31.42 -8.63
N GLU A 29 13.29 30.19 -9.04
CA GLU A 29 12.67 28.99 -8.46
C GLU A 29 13.09 28.77 -6.99
N ARG A 30 14.23 29.36 -6.55
CA ARG A 30 14.70 29.38 -5.16
C ARG A 30 14.72 27.99 -4.48
N THR A 31 15.19 26.99 -5.21
CA THR A 31 15.39 25.62 -4.69
C THR A 31 16.56 25.55 -3.71
N GLU A 32 16.59 24.54 -2.84
CA GLU A 32 17.62 24.39 -1.80
C GLU A 32 19.04 24.31 -2.41
N ASP A 33 19.21 23.49 -3.44
CA ASP A 33 20.48 23.34 -4.16
C ASP A 33 20.91 24.63 -4.87
N MET A 34 19.95 25.42 -5.38
CA MET A 34 20.22 26.70 -6.04
C MET A 34 20.75 27.73 -5.05
N ASP A 35 20.04 27.96 -3.96
CA ASP A 35 20.43 28.94 -2.94
C ASP A 35 21.78 28.54 -2.30
N LEU A 36 22.03 27.24 -2.08
CA LEU A 36 23.32 26.77 -1.57
C LEU A 36 24.44 26.97 -2.60
N LEU A 37 24.20 26.69 -3.88
CA LEU A 37 25.16 26.96 -4.95
C LEU A 37 25.51 28.45 -5.04
N LEU A 38 24.53 29.34 -4.98
CA LEU A 38 24.75 30.80 -4.99
C LEU A 38 25.62 31.24 -3.82
N LEU A 39 25.37 30.70 -2.61
CA LEU A 39 26.19 30.95 -1.43
C LEU A 39 27.64 30.48 -1.63
N VAL A 40 27.83 29.25 -2.09
CA VAL A 40 29.17 28.66 -2.29
C VAL A 40 29.94 29.45 -3.35
N ILE A 41 29.32 29.76 -4.49
CA ILE A 41 29.93 30.55 -5.56
C ILE A 41 30.34 31.93 -5.03
N ARG A 42 29.45 32.62 -4.33
CA ARG A 42 29.76 33.95 -3.75
C ARG A 42 30.97 33.90 -2.82
N LYS A 43 31.08 32.85 -2.00
CA LYS A 43 32.23 32.68 -1.10
C LYS A 43 33.52 32.41 -1.89
N LEU A 44 33.49 31.49 -2.85
CA LEU A 44 34.65 31.11 -3.67
C LEU A 44 35.15 32.26 -4.55
N LEU A 45 34.25 33.07 -5.12
CA LEU A 45 34.60 34.27 -5.87
C LEU A 45 35.38 35.28 -5.02
N ARG A 46 35.12 35.34 -3.71
CA ARG A 46 35.79 36.26 -2.78
C ARG A 46 37.09 35.71 -2.21
N THR A 47 37.31 34.40 -2.29
CA THR A 47 38.50 33.73 -1.74
C THR A 47 39.49 33.35 -2.83
N ASN A 48 39.23 32.28 -3.59
CA ASN A 48 40.22 31.61 -4.45
C ASN A 48 39.88 31.64 -5.96
N SER A 49 38.68 32.08 -6.35
CA SER A 49 38.18 31.97 -7.73
C SER A 49 37.77 33.31 -8.35
N ARG A 50 38.54 34.37 -8.09
CA ARG A 50 38.19 35.77 -8.39
C ARG A 50 37.96 36.12 -9.87
N PHE A 51 38.49 35.30 -10.79
CA PHE A 51 38.45 35.58 -12.24
C PHE A 51 37.29 34.92 -12.97
N VAL A 52 36.58 34.00 -12.32
CA VAL A 52 35.45 33.27 -12.93
C VAL A 52 34.26 34.21 -13.09
N LYS A 53 33.63 34.19 -14.27
CA LYS A 53 32.46 35.02 -14.57
C LYS A 53 31.18 34.26 -14.25
N ILE A 54 30.26 34.90 -13.53
CA ILE A 54 28.96 34.32 -13.20
C ILE A 54 27.87 35.15 -13.87
N ILE A 55 26.96 34.48 -14.57
CA ILE A 55 25.77 35.05 -15.18
C ILE A 55 24.56 34.40 -14.51
N LEU A 56 23.71 35.20 -13.90
CA LEU A 56 22.46 34.76 -13.28
C LEU A 56 21.30 35.14 -14.20
N MET A 57 20.44 34.18 -14.52
CA MET A 57 19.28 34.37 -15.40
C MET A 57 17.99 34.10 -14.62
N SER A 58 17.01 34.98 -14.78
CA SER A 58 15.71 34.91 -14.13
C SER A 58 14.60 35.34 -15.08
N ALA A 59 13.46 34.65 -15.05
CA ALA A 59 12.25 35.05 -15.77
C ALA A 59 11.41 36.11 -15.04
N THR A 60 11.68 36.39 -13.75
CA THR A 60 10.93 37.39 -12.97
C THR A 60 11.59 38.77 -13.02
N ILE A 61 10.76 39.83 -12.97
CA ILE A 61 11.21 41.22 -13.07
C ILE A 61 12.00 41.67 -11.83
N ASP A 62 11.74 41.07 -10.65
CA ASP A 62 12.43 41.46 -9.41
C ASP A 62 13.77 40.74 -9.22
N CYS A 63 14.81 41.27 -9.87
CA CYS A 63 16.20 40.79 -9.75
C CYS A 63 17.05 41.57 -8.73
N LYS A 64 16.44 42.50 -7.97
CA LYS A 64 17.19 43.40 -7.06
C LYS A 64 17.86 42.64 -5.91
N GLU A 65 17.17 41.64 -5.36
CA GLU A 65 17.68 40.81 -4.26
C GLU A 65 18.99 40.12 -4.66
N PHE A 66 19.02 39.47 -5.82
CA PHE A 66 20.20 38.81 -6.37
C PHE A 66 21.33 39.80 -6.68
N ALA A 67 21.00 40.95 -7.30
CA ALA A 67 21.97 41.98 -7.61
C ALA A 67 22.67 42.53 -6.35
N ASN A 68 21.89 42.76 -5.29
CA ASN A 68 22.42 43.21 -4.00
C ASN A 68 23.24 42.12 -3.31
N TYR A 69 22.81 40.86 -3.37
CA TYR A 69 23.53 39.75 -2.76
C TYR A 69 24.94 39.58 -3.35
N PHE A 70 25.05 39.68 -4.68
CA PHE A 70 26.33 39.64 -5.41
C PHE A 70 27.03 41.00 -5.54
N ALA A 71 26.68 41.99 -4.72
CA ALA A 71 27.32 43.29 -4.75
C ALA A 71 28.85 43.20 -4.57
N LEU A 72 29.55 44.00 -5.37
CA LEU A 72 31.00 44.06 -5.43
C LEU A 72 31.52 45.29 -4.67
N PRO A 73 32.57 45.14 -3.85
CA PRO A 73 33.20 46.27 -3.18
C PRO A 73 34.08 47.05 -4.18
N VAL A 74 33.77 48.33 -4.41
CA VAL A 74 34.57 49.25 -5.21
C VAL A 74 34.77 50.55 -4.40
N ARG A 75 36.02 50.93 -4.11
CA ARG A 75 36.37 52.15 -3.35
C ARG A 75 35.58 52.31 -2.04
N ASN A 76 35.57 51.28 -1.19
CA ASN A 76 34.84 51.22 0.10
C ASN A 76 33.30 51.41 0.01
N LYS A 77 32.70 51.26 -1.18
CA LYS A 77 31.24 51.20 -1.37
C LYS A 77 30.86 49.90 -2.06
N LEU A 78 29.72 49.32 -1.69
CA LEU A 78 29.15 48.14 -2.33
C LEU A 78 28.27 48.58 -3.50
N TYR A 79 28.57 48.08 -4.70
CA TYR A 79 27.75 48.31 -5.89
C TYR A 79 27.02 47.01 -6.25
N PRO A 80 25.69 47.04 -6.42
CA PRO A 80 24.92 45.89 -6.88
C PRO A 80 25.45 45.35 -8.21
N ALA A 81 25.29 44.06 -8.45
CA ALA A 81 25.61 43.45 -9.74
C ALA A 81 24.75 44.08 -10.85
N TYR A 82 25.33 44.18 -12.05
CA TYR A 82 24.64 44.76 -13.20
C TYR A 82 23.46 43.87 -13.63
N VAL A 83 22.27 44.47 -13.74
CA VAL A 83 21.06 43.78 -14.22
C VAL A 83 20.81 44.17 -15.66
N PHE A 84 20.80 43.18 -16.55
CA PHE A 84 20.47 43.35 -17.96
C PHE A 84 19.06 42.81 -18.22
N GLN A 85 18.15 43.67 -18.66
CA GLN A 85 16.79 43.28 -18.98
C GLN A 85 16.68 42.97 -20.48
N VAL A 86 16.25 41.75 -20.81
CA VAL A 86 15.98 41.33 -22.18
C VAL A 86 14.50 41.57 -22.47
N GLU A 87 14.21 42.45 -23.42
CA GLU A 87 12.83 42.69 -23.85
C GLU A 87 12.33 41.56 -24.76
N GLY A 88 11.23 40.92 -24.38
CA GLY A 88 10.44 40.05 -25.26
C GLY A 88 9.16 40.75 -25.69
N LYS A 89 8.63 40.41 -26.87
CA LYS A 89 7.29 40.84 -27.33
C LYS A 89 6.29 39.67 -27.22
N PRO A 90 5.81 39.29 -26.02
CA PRO A 90 4.69 38.37 -25.93
C PRO A 90 3.45 39.00 -26.56
N HIS A 91 2.55 38.18 -27.09
CA HIS A 91 1.23 38.68 -27.51
C HIS A 91 0.45 39.17 -26.28
N ALA A 92 -0.48 40.11 -26.49
CA ALA A 92 -1.31 40.62 -25.40
C ALA A 92 -2.12 39.49 -24.75
N ILE A 93 -2.22 39.52 -23.41
CA ILE A 93 -3.01 38.58 -22.62
C ILE A 93 -4.00 39.38 -21.78
N ASP A 94 -5.29 39.08 -21.92
CA ASP A 94 -6.32 39.67 -21.07
C ASP A 94 -6.53 38.79 -19.82
N GLU A 95 -6.63 39.43 -18.65
CA GLU A 95 -6.77 38.78 -17.35
C GLU A 95 -8.17 39.00 -16.77
N TYR A 96 -8.81 37.93 -16.31
CA TYR A 96 -10.14 37.95 -15.70
C TYR A 96 -10.15 37.22 -14.36
N TYR A 97 -10.95 37.74 -13.43
CA TYR A 97 -11.16 37.18 -12.09
C TYR A 97 -12.63 36.76 -11.92
N LEU A 98 -12.97 36.05 -10.84
CA LEU A 98 -14.35 35.62 -10.58
C LEU A 98 -15.37 36.78 -10.62
N ASP A 99 -14.96 37.97 -10.20
CA ASP A 99 -15.77 39.20 -10.25
C ASP A 99 -16.24 39.56 -11.67
N ASP A 100 -15.38 39.30 -12.66
CA ASP A 100 -15.60 39.64 -14.06
C ASP A 100 -16.45 38.58 -14.78
N LEU A 101 -16.55 37.38 -14.20
CA LEU A 101 -17.21 36.20 -14.79
C LEU A 101 -18.68 36.05 -14.39
N LYS A 102 -19.25 37.03 -13.69
CA LYS A 102 -20.68 37.07 -13.33
C LYS A 102 -21.65 36.81 -14.50
N PRO A 103 -21.41 37.29 -15.73
CA PRO A 103 -22.32 37.02 -16.86
C PRO A 103 -22.40 35.53 -17.23
N VAL A 104 -21.30 34.79 -17.08
CA VAL A 104 -21.18 33.37 -17.44
C VAL A 104 -21.54 32.47 -16.25
N LEU A 105 -21.26 32.93 -15.03
CA LEU A 105 -21.37 32.15 -13.80
C LEU A 105 -22.58 32.52 -12.93
N SER A 106 -23.57 33.23 -13.47
CA SER A 106 -24.73 33.77 -12.73
C SER A 106 -25.52 32.71 -11.93
N HIS A 107 -25.51 31.45 -12.38
CA HIS A 107 -26.18 30.32 -11.72
C HIS A 107 -25.28 29.55 -10.74
N ILE A 108 -24.00 29.89 -10.64
CA ILE A 108 -23.00 29.16 -9.85
C ILE A 108 -22.52 30.04 -8.70
N LYS A 109 -22.86 29.69 -7.45
CA LYS A 109 -22.43 30.42 -6.26
C LYS A 109 -21.10 29.89 -5.75
N ILE A 110 -20.01 30.54 -6.11
CA ILE A 110 -18.67 30.19 -5.61
C ILE A 110 -18.46 30.89 -4.25
N PRO A 111 -18.18 30.13 -3.16
CA PRO A 111 -17.93 30.73 -1.85
C PRO A 111 -16.68 31.63 -1.87
N LEU A 112 -16.64 32.62 -0.98
CA LEU A 112 -15.46 33.46 -0.77
C LEU A 112 -14.27 32.60 -0.33
N GLN A 113 -13.12 32.79 -0.95
CA GLN A 113 -11.90 32.07 -0.59
C GLN A 113 -11.41 32.48 0.80
N ILE A 114 -10.93 31.51 1.57
CA ILE A 114 -10.34 31.69 2.90
C ILE A 114 -8.85 31.40 2.80
N ASN A 115 -8.00 32.28 3.33
CA ASN A 115 -6.55 32.15 3.22
C ASN A 115 -6.02 30.90 3.96
N GLU A 116 -6.53 30.66 5.17
CA GLU A 116 -6.05 29.61 6.08
C GLU A 116 -6.48 28.19 5.68
N ASP A 117 -7.47 28.04 4.79
CA ASP A 117 -7.99 26.75 4.34
C ASP A 117 -8.10 26.70 2.80
N PRO A 118 -6.97 26.49 2.09
CA PRO A 118 -6.98 26.37 0.64
C PRO A 118 -7.73 25.09 0.21
N LEU A 119 -8.91 25.26 -0.36
CA LEU A 119 -9.79 24.19 -0.81
C LEU A 119 -10.39 24.51 -2.19
N ILE A 120 -10.57 23.48 -3.02
CA ILE A 120 -11.35 23.61 -4.26
C ILE A 120 -12.80 23.19 -3.99
N HIS A 121 -13.71 24.16 -4.00
CA HIS A 121 -15.14 23.88 -3.87
C HIS A 121 -15.68 23.20 -5.15
N PRO A 122 -16.63 22.24 -5.07
CA PRO A 122 -17.23 21.58 -6.24
C PRO A 122 -17.73 22.56 -7.32
N ASP A 123 -18.25 23.72 -6.91
CA ASP A 123 -18.75 24.74 -7.83
C ASP A 123 -17.65 25.44 -8.65
N MET A 124 -16.40 25.43 -8.19
CA MET A 124 -15.27 25.92 -8.99
C MET A 124 -15.00 25.02 -10.20
N TYR A 125 -15.18 23.71 -10.06
CA TYR A 125 -15.11 22.79 -11.20
C TYR A 125 -16.25 23.04 -12.19
N LYS A 126 -17.47 23.30 -11.70
CA LYS A 126 -18.60 23.68 -12.56
C LYS A 126 -18.32 25.00 -13.30
N ALA A 127 -17.68 25.96 -12.64
CA ALA A 127 -17.27 27.21 -13.27
C ALA A 127 -16.23 26.99 -14.37
N ALA A 128 -15.21 26.15 -14.13
CA ALA A 128 -14.24 25.79 -15.16
C ALA A 128 -14.90 25.10 -16.36
N VAL A 129 -15.86 24.18 -16.13
CA VAL A 129 -16.65 23.54 -17.19
C VAL A 129 -17.48 24.57 -17.97
N ALA A 130 -18.14 25.50 -17.27
CA ALA A 130 -18.93 26.57 -17.91
C ALA A 130 -18.05 27.50 -18.76
N LEU A 131 -16.85 27.85 -18.30
CA LEU A 131 -15.89 28.64 -19.08
C LEU A 131 -15.45 27.91 -20.36
N ILE A 132 -15.11 26.63 -20.26
CA ILE A 132 -14.72 25.81 -21.41
C ILE A 132 -15.83 25.77 -22.47
N GLN A 133 -17.09 25.71 -22.05
CA GLN A 133 -18.24 25.76 -22.95
C GLN A 133 -18.41 27.15 -23.57
N TRP A 134 -18.21 28.20 -22.79
CA TRP A 134 -18.35 29.59 -23.22
C TRP A 134 -17.27 30.04 -24.22
N PHE A 135 -16.07 29.45 -24.18
CA PHE A 135 -15.00 29.77 -25.15
C PHE A 135 -15.40 29.50 -26.60
N ASP A 136 -16.28 28.53 -26.85
CA ASP A 136 -16.82 28.29 -28.20
C ASP A 136 -17.66 29.48 -28.69
N GLU A 137 -18.44 30.09 -27.80
CA GLU A 137 -19.25 31.28 -28.12
C GLU A 137 -18.38 32.51 -28.37
N LEU A 138 -17.29 32.67 -27.61
CA LEU A 138 -16.32 33.76 -27.81
C LEU A 138 -15.65 33.68 -29.18
N GLU A 139 -15.13 32.51 -29.56
CA GLU A 139 -14.44 32.33 -30.84
C GLU A 139 -15.39 32.50 -32.03
N THR A 140 -16.65 32.10 -31.88
CA THR A 140 -17.69 32.32 -32.90
C THR A 140 -17.97 33.81 -33.12
N LYS A 141 -17.89 34.63 -32.05
CA LYS A 141 -18.05 36.09 -32.12
C LYS A 141 -16.81 36.80 -32.68
N GLU A 142 -15.61 36.32 -32.34
CA GLU A 142 -14.33 36.86 -32.85
C GLU A 142 -14.15 36.62 -34.36
N ASN A 143 -14.57 35.47 -34.89
CA ASN A 143 -14.31 35.06 -36.27
C ASN A 143 -15.29 35.63 -37.32
N GLY A 144 -16.26 36.47 -36.94
CA GLY A 144 -17.11 37.26 -37.85
C GLY A 144 -17.78 36.47 -39.00
N ASN A 145 -19.05 36.09 -38.86
CA ASN A 145 -19.98 35.64 -39.91
C ASN A 145 -19.41 35.48 -41.35
N GLU A 146 -18.90 34.30 -41.68
CA GLU A 146 -19.09 33.74 -43.03
C GLU A 146 -20.04 32.54 -42.91
N LEU A 147 -21.34 32.85 -43.01
CA LEU A 147 -22.38 31.83 -43.22
C LEU A 147 -22.19 31.22 -44.60
N PHE A 148 -21.46 30.11 -44.69
CA PHE A 148 -21.65 29.15 -45.77
C PHE A 148 -22.12 27.82 -45.19
N SER A 149 -23.39 27.52 -45.44
CA SER A 149 -24.03 26.19 -45.31
C SER A 149 -24.11 25.59 -43.89
N GLY A 150 -25.09 26.02 -43.10
CA GLY A 150 -25.92 25.14 -42.26
C GLY A 150 -25.28 24.29 -41.14
N MET A 151 -23.96 24.35 -40.92
CA MET A 151 -23.26 23.72 -39.81
C MET A 151 -22.17 24.67 -39.31
N LEU A 152 -22.21 25.04 -38.02
CA LEU A 152 -21.15 25.81 -37.36
C LEU A 152 -19.85 24.98 -37.33
N PHE A 153 -18.98 25.17 -38.32
CA PHE A 153 -17.62 24.63 -38.31
C PHE A 153 -16.63 25.75 -38.04
N VAL A 154 -16.28 25.95 -36.76
CA VAL A 154 -15.05 26.67 -36.42
C VAL A 154 -13.90 25.68 -36.63
N SER A 155 -13.13 25.89 -37.71
CA SER A 155 -12.05 24.95 -38.10
C SER A 155 -10.87 24.98 -37.12
N ASP A 156 -10.70 26.06 -36.35
CA ASP A 156 -9.59 26.25 -35.42
C ASP A 156 -10.12 26.68 -34.04
N ARG A 157 -10.21 25.73 -33.10
CA ARG A 157 -10.63 25.96 -31.70
C ARG A 157 -9.39 26.09 -30.84
N GLY A 158 -9.26 27.19 -30.10
CA GLY A 158 -8.09 27.45 -29.26
C GLY A 158 -7.93 26.44 -28.12
N SER A 159 -6.70 25.99 -27.87
CA SER A 159 -6.41 25.04 -26.80
C SER A 159 -6.53 25.70 -25.42
N VAL A 160 -7.04 24.92 -24.45
CA VAL A 160 -7.27 25.34 -23.06
C VAL A 160 -6.28 24.63 -22.16
N LEU A 161 -5.58 25.38 -21.31
CA LEU A 161 -4.72 24.85 -20.25
C LEU A 161 -5.33 25.17 -18.88
N VAL A 162 -5.62 24.13 -18.10
CA VAL A 162 -6.19 24.24 -16.76
C VAL A 162 -5.15 23.87 -15.73
N PHE A 163 -4.84 24.78 -14.79
CA PHE A 163 -3.93 24.52 -13.68
C PHE A 163 -4.69 24.01 -12.45
N LEU A 164 -4.39 22.77 -12.05
CA LEU A 164 -4.95 22.07 -10.90
C LEU A 164 -3.82 21.64 -9.93
N PRO A 165 -4.09 21.49 -8.62
CA PRO A 165 -3.04 21.26 -7.64
C PRO A 165 -2.49 19.83 -7.62
N GLY A 166 -3.23 18.83 -8.13
CA GLY A 166 -2.82 17.43 -8.05
C GLY A 166 -3.64 16.48 -8.93
N LEU A 167 -3.28 15.20 -8.86
CA LEU A 167 -3.87 14.15 -9.69
C LEU A 167 -5.35 13.91 -9.37
N ALA A 168 -5.75 13.96 -8.10
CA ALA A 168 -7.15 13.73 -7.71
C ALA A 168 -8.08 14.78 -8.32
N GLU A 169 -7.63 16.03 -8.33
CA GLU A 169 -8.36 17.16 -8.89
C GLU A 169 -8.40 17.08 -10.43
N ILE A 170 -7.31 16.63 -11.07
CA ILE A 170 -7.25 16.32 -12.51
C ILE A 170 -8.26 15.21 -12.86
N THR A 171 -8.29 14.12 -12.09
CA THR A 171 -9.23 13.01 -12.30
C THR A 171 -10.67 13.47 -12.23
N TYR A 172 -11.01 14.24 -11.19
CA TYR A 172 -12.36 14.74 -10.97
C TYR A 172 -12.84 15.63 -12.13
N LEU A 173 -12.02 16.58 -12.59
CA LEU A 173 -12.39 17.43 -13.72
C LEU A 173 -12.44 16.63 -15.03
N LEU A 174 -11.56 15.65 -15.22
CA LEU A 174 -11.59 14.77 -16.39
C LEU A 174 -12.90 13.98 -16.47
N GLU A 175 -13.41 13.45 -15.37
CA GLU A 175 -14.70 12.74 -15.32
C GLU A 175 -15.86 13.67 -15.72
N LEU A 176 -15.89 14.90 -15.17
CA LEU A 176 -16.90 15.91 -15.54
C LEU A 176 -16.87 16.26 -17.04
N LEU A 177 -15.67 16.38 -17.62
CA LEU A 177 -15.50 16.68 -19.04
C LEU A 177 -15.83 15.48 -19.95
N THR A 178 -15.49 14.26 -19.51
CA THR A 178 -15.73 13.02 -20.28
C THR A 178 -17.22 12.73 -20.45
N ASN A 179 -18.03 13.10 -19.46
CA ASN A 179 -19.49 12.98 -19.55
C ASN A 179 -20.11 13.87 -20.64
N MET A 180 -19.34 14.80 -21.24
CA MET A 180 -19.79 15.70 -22.32
C MET A 180 -19.38 15.21 -23.72
N VAL A 181 -19.60 13.92 -24.02
CA VAL A 181 -19.18 13.27 -25.28
C VAL A 181 -19.63 14.03 -26.55
N HIS A 182 -20.78 14.69 -26.51
CA HIS A 182 -21.35 15.43 -27.65
C HIS A 182 -20.60 16.73 -28.02
N ARG A 183 -19.67 17.21 -27.18
CA ARG A 183 -19.02 18.53 -27.34
C ARG A 183 -17.67 18.50 -28.07
N ARG A 184 -17.26 17.33 -28.58
CA ARG A 184 -15.99 17.14 -29.33
C ARG A 184 -14.79 17.71 -28.56
N LEU A 185 -14.55 17.20 -27.36
CA LEU A 185 -13.42 17.61 -26.51
C LEU A 185 -12.32 16.54 -26.56
N GLN A 186 -11.06 16.96 -26.64
CA GLN A 186 -9.90 16.09 -26.44
C GLN A 186 -9.19 16.50 -25.15
N VAL A 187 -9.39 15.71 -24.09
CA VAL A 187 -8.86 16.03 -22.76
C VAL A 187 -7.62 15.20 -22.47
N TYR A 188 -6.53 15.87 -22.10
CA TYR A 188 -5.25 15.23 -21.79
C TYR A 188 -4.80 15.58 -20.36
N PRO A 189 -4.63 14.59 -19.47
CA PRO A 189 -4.05 14.81 -18.16
C PRO A 189 -2.52 14.97 -18.25
N LEU A 190 -1.99 16.01 -17.60
CA LEU A 190 -0.57 16.31 -17.46
C LEU A 190 -0.18 16.29 -15.98
N HIS A 191 0.45 15.19 -15.58
CA HIS A 191 0.96 15.01 -14.22
C HIS A 191 2.23 14.15 -14.26
N SER A 192 3.12 14.31 -13.28
CA SER A 192 4.40 13.56 -13.21
C SER A 192 4.22 12.04 -13.16
N SER A 193 3.07 11.55 -12.70
CA SER A 193 2.73 10.12 -12.67
C SER A 193 2.17 9.57 -13.97
N VAL A 194 1.73 10.43 -14.91
CA VAL A 194 1.21 10.03 -16.23
C VAL A 194 2.37 9.51 -17.09
N THR A 195 2.10 8.53 -17.96
CA THR A 195 3.17 7.92 -18.76
C THR A 195 3.73 8.91 -19.79
N LEU A 196 4.98 8.74 -20.19
CA LEU A 196 5.61 9.65 -21.16
C LEU A 196 4.91 9.57 -22.54
N GLU A 197 4.42 8.40 -22.94
CA GLU A 197 3.63 8.24 -24.17
C GLU A 197 2.36 9.10 -24.12
N GLU A 198 1.64 9.08 -22.99
CA GLU A 198 0.45 9.91 -22.78
C GLU A 198 0.78 11.40 -22.70
N GLN A 199 1.88 11.79 -22.05
CA GLN A 199 2.33 13.18 -22.03
C GLN A 199 2.72 13.68 -23.42
N ASN A 200 3.36 12.85 -24.24
CA ASN A 200 3.77 13.22 -25.60
C ASN A 200 2.58 13.48 -26.53
N ASN A 201 1.43 12.85 -26.27
CA ASN A 201 0.20 13.10 -27.03
C ASN A 201 -0.27 14.56 -26.92
N VAL A 202 0.16 15.28 -25.88
CA VAL A 202 -0.15 16.71 -25.71
C VAL A 202 0.53 17.59 -26.75
N PHE A 203 1.62 17.16 -27.38
CA PHE A 203 2.27 17.94 -28.44
C PHE A 203 1.61 17.73 -29.81
N LEU A 204 0.71 16.75 -29.93
CA LEU A 204 -0.02 16.52 -31.17
C LEU A 204 -1.05 17.64 -31.37
N ALA A 205 -1.26 17.98 -32.65
CA ALA A 205 -2.33 18.89 -33.04
C ALA A 205 -3.69 18.26 -32.72
N PRO A 206 -4.69 19.05 -32.27
CA PRO A 206 -6.04 18.55 -32.10
C PRO A 206 -6.62 18.03 -33.41
N VAL A 207 -7.55 17.08 -33.30
CA VAL A 207 -8.37 16.66 -34.44
C VAL A 207 -9.22 17.85 -34.88
N PRO A 208 -9.33 18.14 -36.19
CA PRO A 208 -10.13 19.27 -36.66
C PRO A 208 -11.56 19.29 -36.09
N GLY A 209 -11.97 20.45 -35.57
CA GLY A 209 -13.26 20.64 -34.89
C GLY A 209 -13.32 20.17 -33.43
N TYR A 210 -12.28 19.54 -32.90
CA TYR A 210 -12.16 19.23 -31.48
C TYR A 210 -11.38 20.32 -30.74
N ARG A 211 -11.81 20.64 -29.52
CA ARG A 211 -11.04 21.52 -28.61
C ARG A 211 -10.11 20.67 -27.75
N LYS A 212 -8.83 21.01 -27.76
CA LYS A 212 -7.81 20.41 -26.89
C LYS A 212 -7.85 21.05 -25.50
N ILE A 213 -7.98 20.21 -24.48
CA ILE A 213 -8.03 20.62 -23.07
C ILE A 213 -6.91 19.89 -22.34
N LEU A 214 -6.04 20.66 -21.69
CA LEU A 214 -4.89 20.17 -20.95
C LEU A 214 -5.16 20.38 -19.47
N LEU A 215 -5.20 19.31 -18.69
CA LEU A 215 -5.41 19.36 -17.24
C LEU A 215 -4.06 19.13 -16.57
N SER A 216 -3.42 20.18 -16.07
CA SER A 216 -2.02 20.14 -15.63
C SER A 216 -1.80 20.61 -14.20
N THR A 217 -0.78 20.07 -13.55
CA THR A 217 -0.17 20.72 -12.37
C THR A 217 0.85 21.79 -12.78
N ASN A 218 1.69 22.24 -11.86
CA ASN A 218 2.84 23.11 -12.11
C ASN A 218 3.86 22.54 -13.13
N ILE A 219 3.73 21.30 -13.60
CA ILE A 219 4.58 20.75 -14.67
C ILE A 219 4.53 21.58 -15.96
N ALA A 220 3.37 22.15 -16.31
CA ALA A 220 3.23 23.03 -17.47
C ALA A 220 3.67 24.49 -17.19
N GLN A 221 4.02 24.82 -15.95
CA GLN A 221 4.52 26.14 -15.57
C GLN A 221 5.98 26.33 -15.97
N SER A 222 6.82 25.30 -15.86
CA SER A 222 8.26 25.36 -16.19
C SER A 222 8.70 24.22 -17.12
N SER A 223 8.36 22.97 -16.77
CA SER A 223 8.95 21.76 -17.38
C SER A 223 8.43 21.40 -18.77
N VAL A 224 7.18 21.78 -19.10
CA VAL A 224 6.54 21.45 -20.38
C VAL A 224 6.00 22.72 -21.02
N THR A 225 6.32 22.90 -22.30
CA THR A 225 5.84 24.02 -23.10
C THR A 225 4.94 23.52 -24.21
N VAL A 226 3.66 23.87 -24.14
CA VAL A 226 2.70 23.56 -25.19
C VAL A 226 2.45 24.84 -26.01
N PRO A 227 2.75 24.85 -27.32
CA PRO A 227 2.79 26.09 -28.09
C PRO A 227 1.40 26.66 -28.42
N ASP A 228 0.36 25.82 -28.54
CA ASP A 228 -0.95 26.18 -29.08
C ASP A 228 -1.98 26.66 -28.03
N VAL A 229 -1.54 26.99 -26.81
CA VAL A 229 -2.45 27.42 -25.72
C VAL A 229 -2.94 28.85 -25.96
N LYS A 230 -4.27 29.02 -26.05
CA LYS A 230 -4.95 30.33 -26.16
C LYS A 230 -5.64 30.75 -24.85
N TYR A 231 -6.19 29.78 -24.11
CA TYR A 231 -6.90 30.02 -22.85
C TYR A 231 -6.21 29.34 -21.68
N VAL A 232 -6.02 30.07 -20.58
CA VAL A 232 -5.54 29.53 -19.30
C VAL A 232 -6.65 29.67 -18.26
N ILE A 233 -7.01 28.59 -17.58
CA ILE A 233 -7.87 28.59 -16.39
C ILE A 233 -6.99 28.24 -15.20
N ASP A 234 -6.84 29.18 -14.27
CA ASP A 234 -5.96 29.02 -13.11
C ASP A 234 -6.78 28.96 -11.82
N PHE A 235 -6.69 27.83 -11.10
CA PHE A 235 -7.28 27.71 -9.76
C PHE A 235 -6.46 28.43 -8.69
N CYS A 236 -5.29 28.98 -9.05
CA CYS A 236 -4.35 29.69 -8.16
C CYS A 236 -3.89 28.86 -6.96
N LEU A 237 -3.91 27.53 -7.10
CA LEU A 237 -3.46 26.59 -6.07
C LEU A 237 -2.25 25.79 -6.57
N SER A 238 -1.43 25.33 -5.61
CA SER A 238 -0.34 24.39 -5.83
C SER A 238 -0.15 23.50 -4.62
N ARG A 239 0.50 22.35 -4.81
CA ARG A 239 0.93 21.49 -3.70
C ARG A 239 2.41 21.74 -3.42
N ASN A 240 2.72 22.18 -2.20
CA ASN A 240 4.08 22.50 -1.77
C ASN A 240 4.52 21.54 -0.66
N LEU A 241 5.80 21.15 -0.67
CA LEU A 241 6.38 20.35 0.41
C LEU A 241 6.63 21.25 1.62
N VAL A 242 6.04 20.91 2.77
CA VAL A 242 6.17 21.67 4.01
C VAL A 242 6.66 20.73 5.10
N CYS A 243 7.75 21.11 5.76
CA CYS A 243 8.21 20.43 6.96
C CYS A 243 7.41 20.92 8.17
N ASP A 244 6.89 19.99 8.97
CA ASP A 244 6.26 20.33 10.24
C ASP A 244 7.32 20.65 11.30
N GLU A 245 7.29 21.86 11.86
CA GLU A 245 8.33 22.38 12.78
C GLU A 245 8.49 21.54 14.07
N ASN A 246 7.42 20.85 14.50
CA ASN A 246 7.43 20.09 15.75
C ASN A 246 7.86 18.64 15.55
N THR A 247 7.44 18.03 14.44
CA THR A 247 7.63 16.60 14.20
C THR A 247 8.71 16.30 13.16
N ASN A 248 9.23 17.32 12.46
CA ASN A 248 10.15 17.21 11.32
C ASN A 248 9.63 16.35 10.15
N TYR A 249 8.34 15.99 10.14
CA TYR A 249 7.76 15.26 9.03
C TYR A 249 7.46 16.19 7.86
N GLN A 250 7.87 15.77 6.67
CA GLN A 250 7.49 16.43 5.42
C GLN A 250 6.08 16.01 5.02
N SER A 251 5.25 16.99 4.66
CA SER A 251 3.91 16.77 4.14
C SER A 251 3.70 17.60 2.89
N LEU A 252 3.02 17.04 1.90
CA LEU A 252 2.63 17.76 0.70
C LEU A 252 1.30 18.47 0.97
N ARG A 253 1.35 19.77 1.27
CA ARG A 253 0.17 20.57 1.63
C ARG A 253 -0.35 21.33 0.41
N LEU A 254 -1.66 21.48 0.35
CA LEU A 254 -2.31 22.37 -0.62
C LEU A 254 -2.10 23.81 -0.15
N CYS A 255 -1.67 24.69 -1.04
CA CYS A 255 -1.36 26.10 -0.75
C CYS A 255 -1.82 26.99 -1.91
N TRP A 256 -2.05 28.27 -1.62
CA TRP A 256 -2.20 29.30 -2.64
C TRP A 256 -0.87 29.49 -3.39
N ALA A 257 -0.94 29.47 -4.72
CA ALA A 257 0.22 29.73 -5.58
C ALA A 257 0.56 31.23 -5.53
N SER A 258 1.86 31.56 -5.59
CA SER A 258 2.30 32.96 -5.58
C SER A 258 1.90 33.70 -6.85
N LYS A 259 1.81 35.03 -6.79
CA LYS A 259 1.52 35.88 -7.96
C LYS A 259 2.52 35.63 -9.08
N ASN A 260 3.82 35.57 -8.77
CA ASN A 260 4.85 35.22 -9.73
C ASN A 260 4.60 33.87 -10.43
N SER A 261 4.18 32.84 -9.70
CA SER A 261 3.85 31.54 -10.31
C SER A 261 2.63 31.64 -11.22
N CYS A 262 1.61 32.34 -10.74
CA CYS A 262 0.36 32.61 -11.43
C CYS A 262 0.58 33.46 -12.71
N ASP A 263 1.56 34.35 -12.73
CA ASP A 263 1.93 35.15 -13.91
C ASP A 263 2.71 34.33 -14.93
N GLN A 264 3.55 33.40 -14.47
CA GLN A 264 4.18 32.42 -15.37
C GLN A 264 3.14 31.50 -16.03
N ARG A 265 2.10 31.10 -15.28
CA ARG A 265 0.95 30.33 -15.82
C ARG A 265 0.21 31.15 -16.87
N MET A 266 -0.07 32.42 -16.59
CA MET A 266 -0.69 33.36 -17.54
C MET A 266 0.13 33.48 -18.83
N GLY A 267 1.46 33.63 -18.72
CA GLY A 267 2.39 33.72 -19.86
C GLY A 267 2.38 32.52 -20.81
N ARG A 268 1.69 31.41 -20.47
CA ARG A 268 1.48 30.26 -21.36
C ARG A 268 0.45 30.55 -22.46
N ALA A 269 -0.47 31.50 -22.27
CA ALA A 269 -1.50 31.85 -23.26
C ALA A 269 -1.04 32.84 -24.36
N GLY A 270 0.05 33.59 -24.13
CA GLY A 270 0.49 34.68 -25.02
C GLY A 270 1.64 34.35 -25.98
N ARG A 271 1.86 33.07 -26.28
CA ARG A 271 3.04 32.61 -27.05
C ARG A 271 2.88 32.69 -28.56
N VAL A 272 1.70 32.38 -29.07
CA VAL A 272 1.43 32.27 -30.52
C VAL A 272 0.36 33.24 -31.00
N SER A 273 -0.55 33.65 -30.12
CA SER A 273 -1.63 34.59 -30.45
C SER A 273 -2.06 35.35 -29.20
N LYS A 274 -3.04 36.26 -29.35
CA LYS A 274 -3.66 36.94 -28.21
C LYS A 274 -4.25 35.90 -27.25
N GLY A 275 -3.81 35.95 -26.00
CA GLY A 275 -4.17 34.97 -24.97
C GLY A 275 -5.21 35.50 -23.99
N TYR A 276 -5.80 34.57 -23.23
CA TYR A 276 -6.77 34.88 -22.18
C TYR A 276 -6.47 34.07 -20.92
N CYS A 277 -6.44 34.71 -19.75
CA CYS A 277 -6.21 34.07 -18.46
C CYS A 277 -7.40 34.30 -17.52
N TYR A 278 -7.94 33.23 -16.97
CA TYR A 278 -9.10 33.22 -16.07
C TYR A 278 -8.68 32.68 -14.71
N ARG A 279 -8.56 33.56 -13.71
CA ARG A 279 -8.22 33.20 -12.34
C ARG A 279 -9.49 32.94 -11.54
N LEU A 280 -9.60 31.75 -10.95
CA LEU A 280 -10.76 31.36 -10.14
C LEU A 280 -10.65 31.86 -8.69
N VAL A 281 -10.31 33.14 -8.51
CA VAL A 281 -10.29 33.87 -7.24
C VAL A 281 -10.93 35.25 -7.41
N TYR A 282 -11.44 35.84 -6.33
CA TYR A 282 -11.93 37.23 -6.34
C TYR A 282 -10.76 38.23 -6.33
N LYS A 283 -10.95 39.41 -6.93
CA LYS A 283 -9.94 40.49 -7.03
C LYS A 283 -9.45 40.96 -5.66
N ASP A 284 -10.37 41.13 -4.71
CA ASP A 284 -10.02 41.52 -3.33
C ASP A 284 -9.16 40.46 -2.65
N PHE A 285 -9.42 39.18 -2.94
CA PHE A 285 -8.61 38.08 -2.41
C PHE A 285 -7.21 38.06 -3.02
N TRP A 286 -7.12 38.22 -4.34
CA TRP A 286 -5.87 38.30 -5.08
C TRP A 286 -4.97 39.45 -4.61
N ALA A 287 -5.54 40.64 -4.40
CA ALA A 287 -4.79 41.82 -3.99
C ALA A 287 -4.19 41.68 -2.58
N ASN A 288 -4.96 41.13 -1.63
CA ASN A 288 -4.65 41.21 -0.20
C ASN A 288 -4.04 39.93 0.40
N TYR A 289 -4.30 38.75 -0.18
CA TYR A 289 -3.95 37.47 0.46
C TYR A 289 -3.01 36.58 -0.35
N ILE A 290 -2.99 36.68 -1.68
CA ILE A 290 -2.06 35.89 -2.50
C ILE A 290 -0.63 36.43 -2.33
N PRO A 291 0.35 35.59 -1.94
CA PRO A 291 1.72 36.05 -1.73
C PRO A 291 2.39 36.41 -3.05
N GLU A 292 3.26 37.42 -3.02
CA GLU A 292 3.96 37.88 -4.22
C GLU A 292 4.89 36.81 -4.80
N SER A 293 5.69 36.18 -3.93
CA SER A 293 6.66 35.13 -4.28
C SER A 293 6.51 33.91 -3.37
N THR A 294 7.02 32.78 -3.84
CA THR A 294 7.05 31.54 -3.06
C THR A 294 8.18 31.60 -2.04
N VAL A 295 7.94 31.11 -0.82
CA VAL A 295 8.99 31.00 0.21
C VAL A 295 10.10 30.04 -0.27
N PRO A 296 11.38 30.45 -0.26
CA PRO A 296 12.51 29.63 -0.69
C PRO A 296 12.59 28.27 0.03
N GLU A 297 13.01 27.24 -0.69
CA GLU A 297 13.11 25.88 -0.15
C GLU A 297 14.05 25.76 1.04
N MET A 298 15.17 26.50 0.99
CA MET A 298 16.15 26.55 2.08
C MET A 298 15.55 26.97 3.43
N VAL A 299 14.42 27.67 3.44
CA VAL A 299 13.76 28.13 4.68
C VAL A 299 12.65 27.19 5.13
N ARG A 300 12.08 26.36 4.24
CA ARG A 300 10.89 25.53 4.52
C ARG A 300 11.12 24.01 4.47
N CYS A 301 12.26 23.58 3.92
CA CYS A 301 12.62 22.17 3.74
C CYS A 301 13.67 21.74 4.79
N PRO A 302 13.74 20.43 5.12
CA PRO A 302 14.80 19.86 5.93
C PRO A 302 16.20 20.10 5.34
N LEU A 303 17.19 20.33 6.21
CA LEU A 303 18.51 20.84 5.82
C LEU A 303 19.62 19.77 5.87
N GLU A 304 19.30 18.48 6.03
CA GLU A 304 20.30 17.43 6.29
C GLU A 304 21.35 17.36 5.17
N THR A 305 20.89 17.34 3.92
CA THR A 305 21.77 17.29 2.75
C THR A 305 22.58 18.58 2.61
N THR A 306 21.98 19.75 2.86
CA THR A 306 22.68 21.03 2.88
C THR A 306 23.78 21.08 3.94
N VAL A 307 23.50 20.67 5.17
CA VAL A 307 24.47 20.66 6.28
C VAL A 307 25.63 19.71 5.95
N LEU A 308 25.36 18.51 5.42
CA LEU A 308 26.42 17.58 5.00
C LEU A 308 27.33 18.18 3.91
N LYS A 309 26.76 18.83 2.90
CA LYS A 309 27.53 19.53 1.85
C LYS A 309 28.36 20.69 2.42
N VAL A 310 27.80 21.46 3.35
CA VAL A 310 28.52 22.54 4.04
C VAL A 310 29.72 21.98 4.83
N LYS A 311 29.53 20.87 5.56
CA LYS A 311 30.64 20.23 6.28
C LYS A 311 31.70 19.68 5.34
N MET A 312 31.35 19.17 4.15
CA MET A 312 32.34 18.78 3.14
C MET A 312 33.16 19.97 2.63
N LEU A 313 32.52 21.13 2.46
CA LEU A 313 33.16 22.34 1.96
C LEU A 313 34.27 22.83 2.92
N ASP A 314 34.09 22.62 4.22
CA ASP A 314 35.06 22.98 5.28
C ASP A 314 35.40 24.48 5.30
N MET A 315 34.34 25.32 5.31
CA MET A 315 34.45 26.78 5.30
C MET A 315 33.88 27.44 6.56
N GLY A 316 33.91 26.71 7.68
CA GLY A 316 33.40 27.14 8.98
C GLY A 316 32.16 26.36 9.44
N GLU A 317 31.63 26.77 10.59
CA GLU A 317 30.44 26.17 11.20
C GLU A 317 29.21 26.31 10.28
N PRO A 318 28.35 25.27 10.17
CA PRO A 318 27.15 25.33 9.34
C PRO A 318 26.26 26.54 9.63
N ARG A 319 26.08 26.87 10.91
CA ARG A 319 25.29 28.03 11.35
C ARG A 319 25.86 29.34 10.80
N ALA A 320 27.16 29.56 10.97
CA ALA A 320 27.83 30.79 10.53
C ALA A 320 27.81 30.92 9.00
N LEU A 321 27.98 29.81 8.27
CA LEU A 321 27.97 29.83 6.82
C LEU A 321 26.56 30.09 6.29
N LEU A 322 25.56 29.32 6.73
CA LEU A 322 24.17 29.43 6.25
C LEU A 322 23.53 30.78 6.60
N ALA A 323 23.98 31.45 7.67
CA ALA A 323 23.56 32.82 7.99
C ALA A 323 23.91 33.83 6.88
N THR A 324 24.84 33.49 5.98
CA THR A 324 25.23 34.34 4.84
C THR A 324 24.51 33.99 3.53
N ALA A 325 23.55 33.06 3.55
CA ALA A 325 22.74 32.68 2.40
C ALA A 325 21.86 33.85 1.92
N LEU A 326 21.30 33.72 0.71
CA LEU A 326 20.40 34.73 0.15
C LEU A 326 19.17 34.93 1.05
N SER A 327 18.56 33.83 1.47
CA SER A 327 17.57 33.80 2.55
C SER A 327 18.03 32.78 3.60
N PRO A 328 18.56 33.22 4.75
CA PRO A 328 19.11 32.31 5.74
C PRO A 328 18.01 31.47 6.42
N PRO A 329 18.25 30.17 6.66
CA PRO A 329 17.33 29.34 7.44
C PRO A 329 17.30 29.78 8.92
N VAL A 330 16.23 29.41 9.61
CA VAL A 330 16.09 29.69 11.04
C VAL A 330 17.16 28.92 11.82
N SER A 331 17.83 29.58 12.77
CA SER A 331 18.92 28.96 13.53
C SER A 331 18.50 27.67 14.25
N SER A 332 17.28 27.62 14.80
CA SER A 332 16.75 26.42 15.47
C SER A 332 16.63 25.22 14.54
N ASP A 333 16.33 25.43 13.26
CA ASP A 333 16.21 24.33 12.29
C ASP A 333 17.57 23.76 11.93
N ILE A 334 18.60 24.60 11.84
CA ILE A 334 19.99 24.17 11.68
C ILE A 334 20.41 23.33 12.89
N GLU A 335 20.16 23.83 14.10
CA GLU A 335 20.48 23.13 15.36
C GLU A 335 19.81 21.76 15.44
N ARG A 336 18.51 21.68 15.13
CA ARG A 336 17.74 20.43 15.10
C ARG A 336 18.26 19.46 14.03
N THR A 337 18.61 19.97 12.85
CA THR A 337 19.19 19.17 11.76
C THR A 337 20.52 18.55 12.19
N ILE A 338 21.38 19.31 12.89
CA ILE A 338 22.67 18.82 13.37
C ILE A 338 22.50 17.72 14.42
N LEU A 339 21.57 17.90 15.36
CA LEU A 339 21.22 16.85 16.31
C LEU A 339 20.72 15.58 15.60
N HIS A 340 19.84 15.73 14.61
CA HIS A 340 19.35 14.60 13.83
C HIS A 340 20.48 13.89 13.06
N LEU A 341 21.40 14.62 12.43
CA LEU A 341 22.56 14.03 11.76
C LEU A 341 23.51 13.30 12.73
N LYS A 342 23.61 13.72 14.00
CA LYS A 342 24.31 12.98 15.05
C LYS A 342 23.56 11.68 15.40
N GLU A 343 22.24 11.71 15.55
CA GLU A 343 21.42 10.52 15.79
C GLU A 343 21.51 9.50 14.65
N VAL A 344 21.55 9.96 13.40
CA VAL A 344 21.74 9.11 12.21
C VAL A 344 23.12 8.46 12.20
N GLY A 345 24.10 9.08 12.88
CA GLY A 345 25.52 8.68 12.93
C GLY A 345 26.38 9.36 11.87
N ALA A 346 25.87 10.39 11.19
CA ALA A 346 26.56 11.12 10.13
C ALA A 346 27.56 12.17 10.66
N LEU A 347 27.27 12.75 11.83
CA LEU A 347 28.15 13.67 12.54
C LEU A 347 28.61 13.06 13.87
N ALA A 348 29.85 13.33 14.25
CA ALA A 348 30.42 12.85 15.50
C ALA A 348 29.79 13.56 16.71
N ILE A 349 29.69 12.82 17.81
CA ILE A 349 29.39 13.36 19.13
C ILE A 349 30.74 13.72 19.75
N ASN A 350 31.02 15.02 19.89
CA ASN A 350 32.29 15.47 20.44
C ASN A 350 32.27 15.26 21.97
N ASP A 351 32.98 14.25 22.47
CA ASP A 351 33.09 13.92 23.92
C ASP A 351 34.26 14.66 24.63
N HIS A 352 35.06 15.45 23.91
CA HIS A 352 36.18 16.18 24.48
C HIS A 352 35.68 17.41 25.27
N PHE A 353 36.06 17.46 26.55
CA PHE A 353 35.47 18.32 27.60
C PHE A 353 35.67 19.84 27.43
N GLU A 354 36.49 20.32 26.48
CA GLU A 354 36.97 21.71 26.48
C GLU A 354 36.36 22.63 25.41
N GLU A 355 35.73 22.10 24.34
CA GLU A 355 35.04 22.91 23.31
C GLU A 355 33.67 22.32 22.93
N ARG A 356 32.69 22.46 23.82
CA ARG A 356 31.31 22.00 23.59
C ARG A 356 30.50 22.98 22.75
N ASN A 357 30.59 22.89 21.42
CA ASN A 357 29.47 23.32 20.59
C ASN A 357 28.55 22.12 20.30
N PRO A 358 27.42 21.95 21.05
CA PRO A 358 26.48 20.86 20.79
C PRO A 358 25.84 20.96 19.40
N TYR A 359 25.91 22.14 18.78
CA TYR A 359 25.39 22.47 17.47
C TYR A 359 26.45 22.41 16.36
N ASP A 360 27.58 21.71 16.58
CA ASP A 360 28.50 21.31 15.52
C ASP A 360 29.05 19.89 15.76
N GLY A 361 29.68 19.29 14.75
CA GLY A 361 30.32 17.98 14.82
C GLY A 361 31.12 17.67 13.56
N GLU A 362 32.15 16.82 13.66
CA GLU A 362 32.93 16.37 12.50
C GLU A 362 32.20 15.32 11.68
N LEU A 363 32.48 15.24 10.37
CA LEU A 363 31.92 14.19 9.52
C LEU A 363 32.51 12.83 9.87
N THR A 364 31.64 11.89 10.27
CA THR A 364 32.01 10.49 10.46
C THR A 364 32.29 9.82 9.11
N PHE A 365 32.79 8.58 9.11
CA PHE A 365 32.88 7.80 7.87
C PHE A 365 31.52 7.68 7.17
N LEU A 366 30.46 7.39 7.92
CA LEU A 366 29.10 7.38 7.40
C LEU A 366 28.74 8.75 6.78
N GLY A 367 28.97 9.85 7.50
CA GLY A 367 28.71 11.20 7.00
C GLY A 367 29.43 11.52 5.69
N LYS A 368 30.69 11.11 5.55
CA LYS A 368 31.48 11.27 4.31
C LYS A 368 30.86 10.51 3.14
N VAL A 369 30.38 9.28 3.37
CA VAL A 369 29.67 8.50 2.35
C VAL A 369 28.36 9.20 1.97
N LEU A 370 27.53 9.54 2.95
CA LEU A 370 26.23 10.19 2.72
C LEU A 370 26.35 11.48 1.90
N ALA A 371 27.37 12.29 2.20
CA ALA A 371 27.57 13.58 1.54
C ALA A 371 28.02 13.46 0.06
N GLN A 372 28.62 12.32 -0.34
CA GLN A 372 29.01 12.07 -1.74
C GLN A 372 27.92 11.42 -2.59
N LEU A 373 26.90 10.83 -1.97
CA LEU A 373 25.83 10.14 -2.68
C LEU A 373 24.72 11.12 -3.09
N PRO A 374 24.20 11.05 -4.33
CA PRO A 374 23.08 11.88 -4.79
C PRO A 374 21.71 11.33 -4.31
N VAL A 375 21.63 10.91 -3.05
CA VAL A 375 20.41 10.31 -2.46
C VAL A 375 20.17 10.88 -1.06
N ASN A 376 18.95 10.75 -0.54
CA ASN A 376 18.63 11.14 0.83
C ASN A 376 19.48 10.33 1.84
N HIS A 377 19.78 10.92 3.00
CA HIS A 377 20.58 10.33 4.07
C HIS A 377 20.10 8.94 4.52
N HIS A 378 18.79 8.66 4.54
CA HIS A 378 18.26 7.32 4.85
C HIS A 378 18.65 6.28 3.79
N LEU A 379 18.60 6.63 2.51
CA LEU A 379 19.00 5.76 1.40
C LEU A 379 20.51 5.56 1.36
N GLY A 380 21.29 6.60 1.68
CA GLY A 380 22.73 6.45 1.84
C GLY A 380 23.09 5.52 3.02
N LYS A 381 22.38 5.63 4.15
CA LYS A 381 22.54 4.73 5.30
C LYS A 381 22.14 3.29 4.94
N LEU A 382 21.08 3.12 4.14
CA LEU A 382 20.67 1.82 3.61
C LEU A 382 21.81 1.15 2.83
N ILE A 383 22.49 1.88 1.95
CA ILE A 383 23.62 1.36 1.16
C ILE A 383 24.78 0.92 2.09
N VAL A 384 25.13 1.74 3.08
CA VAL A 384 26.21 1.42 4.03
C VAL A 384 25.87 0.19 4.86
N LEU A 385 24.64 0.10 5.40
CA LEU A 385 24.16 -1.09 6.10
C LEU A 385 24.12 -2.31 5.16
N GLY A 386 23.72 -2.12 3.91
CA GLY A 386 23.75 -3.16 2.89
C GLY A 386 25.14 -3.74 2.67
N HIS A 387 26.19 -2.91 2.67
CA HIS A 387 27.56 -3.37 2.64
C HIS A 387 27.94 -4.17 3.89
N VAL A 388 27.65 -3.64 5.08
CA VAL A 388 27.96 -4.29 6.38
C VAL A 388 27.31 -5.67 6.50
N PHE A 389 26.07 -5.82 6.04
CA PHE A 389 25.28 -7.04 6.16
C PHE A 389 25.27 -7.93 4.91
N GLY A 390 26.10 -7.63 3.89
CA GLY A 390 26.24 -8.48 2.70
C GLY A 390 25.05 -8.49 1.74
N CYS A 391 24.26 -7.42 1.69
CA CYS A 391 23.14 -7.19 0.75
C CYS A 391 23.29 -5.87 -0.04
N LEU A 392 24.53 -5.55 -0.44
CA LEU A 392 24.87 -4.30 -1.10
C LEU A 392 24.18 -4.13 -2.47
N GLU A 393 24.05 -5.20 -3.25
CA GLU A 393 23.38 -5.13 -4.55
C GLU A 393 21.91 -4.74 -4.40
N GLU A 394 21.20 -5.41 -3.50
CA GLU A 394 19.78 -5.18 -3.24
C GLU A 394 19.53 -3.77 -2.72
N THR A 395 20.36 -3.30 -1.80
CA THR A 395 20.24 -1.96 -1.21
C THR A 395 20.57 -0.85 -2.20
N LEU A 396 21.51 -1.05 -3.12
CA LEU A 396 21.77 -0.13 -4.24
C LEU A 396 20.57 -0.02 -5.19
N ILE A 397 19.94 -1.16 -5.53
CA ILE A 397 18.73 -1.18 -6.37
C ILE A 397 17.60 -0.41 -5.67
N ILE A 398 17.37 -0.66 -4.37
CA ILE A 398 16.36 0.06 -3.59
C ILE A 398 16.67 1.56 -3.57
N ALA A 399 17.91 1.95 -3.27
CA ALA A 399 18.31 3.34 -3.19
C ALA A 399 18.14 4.07 -4.52
N ALA A 400 18.53 3.46 -5.64
CA ALA A 400 18.33 4.03 -6.97
C ALA A 400 16.84 4.18 -7.30
N ALA A 401 16.04 3.14 -7.04
CA ALA A 401 14.61 3.13 -7.37
C ALA A 401 13.79 4.10 -6.52
N LEU A 402 14.07 4.23 -5.22
CA LEU A 402 13.36 5.14 -4.32
C LEU A 402 13.80 6.60 -4.45
N SER A 403 14.99 6.86 -5.02
CA SER A 403 15.45 8.22 -5.32
C SER A 403 14.78 8.80 -6.57
N LEU A 404 14.21 7.94 -7.42
CA LEU A 404 13.55 8.31 -8.67
C LEU A 404 12.04 8.06 -8.58
N ASN A 405 11.31 8.49 -9.61
CA ASN A 405 9.90 8.16 -9.74
C ASN A 405 9.72 6.64 -9.93
N SER A 406 8.69 6.08 -9.31
CA SER A 406 8.40 4.65 -9.43
C SER A 406 8.26 4.22 -10.90
N PHE A 407 8.91 3.11 -11.26
CA PHE A 407 8.78 2.46 -12.57
C PHE A 407 7.54 1.57 -12.67
N PHE A 408 6.81 1.31 -11.59
CA PHE A 408 5.52 0.62 -11.66
C PHE A 408 4.47 1.55 -12.25
N ILE A 409 3.77 1.07 -13.28
CA ILE A 409 2.68 1.77 -13.93
C ILE A 409 1.38 1.39 -13.25
N ILE A 410 0.60 2.40 -12.86
CA ILE A 410 -0.79 2.22 -12.43
C ILE A 410 -1.63 3.02 -13.43
N PRO A 411 -2.11 2.38 -14.51
CA PRO A 411 -2.84 3.08 -15.55
C PRO A 411 -4.12 3.69 -14.98
N PHE A 412 -4.48 4.87 -15.47
CA PHE A 412 -5.57 5.70 -14.96
C PHE A 412 -6.94 4.99 -14.90
N LYS A 413 -7.19 4.01 -15.77
CA LYS A 413 -8.44 3.22 -15.78
C LYS A 413 -8.31 1.80 -15.22
N GLN A 414 -7.09 1.36 -14.89
CA GLN A 414 -6.77 -0.02 -14.53
C GLN A 414 -5.93 -0.06 -13.23
N HIS A 415 -6.37 0.68 -12.21
CA HIS A 415 -5.65 0.78 -10.94
C HIS A 415 -5.39 -0.58 -10.28
N LEU A 416 -6.35 -1.50 -10.37
CA LEU A 416 -6.23 -2.84 -9.78
C LEU A 416 -5.23 -3.74 -10.51
N ASP A 417 -5.15 -3.66 -11.85
CA ASP A 417 -4.26 -4.53 -12.63
C ASP A 417 -2.79 -4.13 -12.45
N GLY A 418 -2.50 -2.83 -12.41
CA GLY A 418 -1.16 -2.34 -12.05
C GLY A 418 -0.75 -2.76 -10.64
N TYR A 419 -1.67 -2.65 -9.68
CA TYR A 419 -1.42 -3.09 -8.30
C TYR A 419 -1.21 -4.61 -8.19
N ARG A 420 -1.99 -5.42 -8.93
CA ARG A 420 -1.85 -6.87 -8.97
C ARG A 420 -0.46 -7.29 -9.43
N ASN A 421 0.06 -6.67 -10.48
CA ASN A 421 1.42 -6.95 -10.96
C ASN A 421 2.48 -6.55 -9.94
N LYS A 422 2.36 -5.39 -9.30
CA LYS A 422 3.27 -5.00 -8.22
C LYS A 422 3.24 -6.01 -7.05
N LEU A 423 2.06 -6.52 -6.69
CA LEU A 423 1.91 -7.54 -5.64
C LEU A 423 2.56 -8.86 -6.04
N GLN A 424 2.47 -9.27 -7.31
CA GLN A 424 3.14 -10.45 -7.85
C GLN A 424 4.67 -10.35 -7.65
N PHE A 425 5.28 -9.21 -7.99
CA PHE A 425 6.70 -8.98 -7.74
C PHE A 425 7.07 -8.98 -6.25
N SER A 426 6.14 -8.69 -5.35
CA SER A 426 6.43 -8.71 -3.90
C SER A 426 6.71 -10.10 -3.33
N GLY A 427 6.36 -11.20 -4.03
CA GLY A 427 6.69 -12.56 -3.60
C GLY A 427 6.20 -12.90 -2.18
N ASN A 428 4.98 -12.49 -1.83
CA ASN A 428 4.36 -12.63 -0.50
C ASN A 428 5.10 -11.90 0.65
N SER A 429 6.03 -11.00 0.36
CA SER A 429 6.76 -10.24 1.39
C SER A 429 5.98 -9.10 2.01
N SER A 430 4.92 -8.64 1.36
CA SER A 430 4.23 -7.40 1.72
C SER A 430 5.19 -6.19 1.78
N SER A 431 6.30 -6.22 1.02
CA SER A 431 7.31 -5.17 0.97
C SER A 431 7.46 -4.62 -0.45
N ASP A 432 7.28 -3.31 -0.58
CA ASP A 432 7.48 -2.58 -1.84
C ASP A 432 8.94 -2.60 -2.28
N CYS A 433 9.89 -2.51 -1.33
CA CYS A 433 11.32 -2.59 -1.62
C CYS A 433 11.70 -3.95 -2.24
N ILE A 434 11.11 -5.04 -1.75
CA ILE A 434 11.34 -6.38 -2.31
C ILE A 434 10.71 -6.50 -3.70
N ALA A 435 9.53 -5.92 -3.92
CA ALA A 435 8.92 -5.88 -5.24
C ALA A 435 9.80 -5.14 -6.27
N ILE A 436 10.40 -4.01 -5.86
CA ILE A 436 11.36 -3.25 -6.67
C ILE A 436 12.55 -4.13 -7.08
N ILE A 437 13.17 -4.82 -6.11
CA ILE A 437 14.33 -5.68 -6.38
C ILE A 437 13.98 -6.79 -7.35
N ASN A 438 12.87 -7.50 -7.12
CA ASN A 438 12.48 -8.62 -7.94
C ASN A 438 12.17 -8.18 -9.38
N ALA A 439 11.46 -7.07 -9.56
CA ALA A 439 11.18 -6.52 -10.89
C ALA A 439 12.46 -6.08 -11.63
N PHE A 440 13.40 -5.44 -10.92
CA PHE A 440 14.67 -5.00 -11.51
C PHE A 440 15.57 -6.18 -11.88
N LYS A 441 15.74 -7.16 -10.98
CA LYS A 441 16.55 -8.36 -11.22
C LYS A 441 15.96 -9.21 -12.35
N GLU A 442 14.64 -9.38 -12.41
CA GLU A 442 13.99 -10.11 -13.52
C GLU A 442 14.23 -9.42 -14.88
N TRP A 443 14.11 -8.09 -14.93
CA TRP A 443 14.42 -7.31 -16.15
C TRP A 443 15.91 -7.48 -16.55
N GLN A 444 16.82 -7.36 -15.59
CA GLN A 444 18.27 -7.47 -15.82
C GLN A 444 18.66 -8.87 -16.31
N GLU A 445 18.14 -9.93 -15.68
CA GLU A 445 18.35 -11.31 -16.09
C GLU A 445 17.82 -11.58 -17.51
N ASN A 446 16.63 -11.07 -17.85
CA ASN A 446 16.05 -11.25 -19.17
C ASN A 446 16.85 -10.50 -20.26
N ARG A 447 17.50 -9.38 -19.92
CA ARG A 447 18.47 -8.72 -20.80
C ARG A 447 19.75 -9.53 -20.97
N GLN A 448 20.33 -10.05 -19.88
CA GLN A 448 21.54 -10.88 -19.92
C GLN A 448 21.33 -12.18 -20.72
N LYS A 449 20.18 -12.84 -20.55
CA LYS A 449 19.76 -14.04 -21.30
C LYS A 449 19.45 -13.75 -22.78
N GLY A 450 19.52 -12.48 -23.21
CA GLY A 450 19.32 -12.07 -24.59
C GLY A 450 17.86 -11.92 -25.04
N LYS A 451 16.88 -12.20 -24.17
CA LYS A 451 15.44 -12.15 -24.51
C LYS A 451 14.95 -10.72 -24.80
N LEU A 452 15.54 -9.73 -24.13
CA LEU A 452 15.19 -8.31 -24.25
C LEU A 452 16.25 -7.48 -25.02
N ARG A 453 16.96 -8.08 -25.98
CA ARG A 453 17.96 -7.36 -26.80
C ARG A 453 17.32 -6.33 -27.73
N HIS A 454 16.17 -6.66 -28.32
CA HIS A 454 15.47 -5.78 -29.23
C HIS A 454 14.60 -4.78 -28.44
N PRO A 455 14.67 -3.46 -28.70
CA PRO A 455 13.90 -2.46 -27.95
C PRO A 455 12.39 -2.75 -27.90
N LYS A 456 11.84 -3.32 -28.98
CA LYS A 456 10.43 -3.73 -29.05
C LYS A 456 10.07 -4.79 -27.98
N ASN A 457 10.89 -5.83 -27.85
CA ASN A 457 10.64 -6.90 -26.87
C ASN A 457 10.71 -6.39 -25.43
N GLU A 458 11.60 -5.42 -25.17
CA GLU A 458 11.72 -4.78 -23.87
C GLU A 458 10.49 -3.94 -23.54
N VAL A 459 9.97 -3.17 -24.49
CA VAL A 459 8.72 -2.41 -24.34
C VAL A 459 7.52 -3.33 -24.15
N ASP A 460 7.43 -4.42 -24.92
CA ASP A 460 6.35 -5.41 -24.80
C ASP A 460 6.38 -6.13 -23.44
N TRP A 461 7.57 -6.44 -22.93
CA TRP A 461 7.75 -6.96 -21.56
C TRP A 461 7.32 -5.94 -20.51
N GLY A 462 7.68 -4.67 -20.68
CA GLY A 462 7.25 -3.58 -19.81
C GLY A 462 5.73 -3.41 -19.78
N ARG A 463 5.07 -3.44 -20.95
CA ARG A 463 3.61 -3.38 -21.05
C ARG A 463 2.93 -4.55 -20.35
N SER A 464 3.44 -5.76 -20.55
CA SER A 464 2.87 -6.98 -19.95
C SER A 464 2.98 -7.00 -18.43
N ASN A 465 4.05 -6.40 -17.87
CA ASN A 465 4.32 -6.36 -16.44
C ASN A 465 3.95 -5.03 -15.76
N TYR A 466 3.33 -4.10 -16.49
CA TYR A 466 3.00 -2.75 -16.00
C TYR A 466 4.24 -2.01 -15.46
N ILE A 467 5.34 -2.03 -16.23
CA ILE A 467 6.62 -1.40 -15.91
C ILE A 467 6.99 -0.38 -16.99
N HIS A 468 7.35 0.83 -16.57
CA HIS A 468 7.82 1.90 -17.43
C HIS A 468 9.30 1.73 -17.75
N ILE A 469 9.62 1.15 -18.91
CA ILE A 469 10.98 0.79 -19.32
C ILE A 469 11.97 1.95 -19.26
N LYS A 470 11.56 3.17 -19.65
CA LYS A 470 12.45 4.34 -19.57
C LYS A 470 12.88 4.61 -18.12
N ARG A 471 11.96 4.49 -17.16
CA ARG A 471 12.26 4.69 -15.73
C ARG A 471 13.10 3.55 -15.18
N MET A 472 12.83 2.32 -15.61
CA MET A 472 13.67 1.16 -15.29
C MET A 472 15.13 1.37 -15.75
N ARG A 473 15.33 1.95 -16.94
CA ARG A 473 16.66 2.31 -17.45
C ARG A 473 17.31 3.45 -16.65
N GLU A 474 16.56 4.49 -16.31
CA GLU A 474 17.04 5.58 -15.43
C GLU A 474 17.49 5.04 -14.06
N VAL A 475 16.74 4.09 -13.48
CA VAL A 475 17.12 3.39 -12.25
C VAL A 475 18.41 2.58 -12.45
N ALA A 476 18.57 1.90 -13.59
CA ALA A 476 19.79 1.16 -13.89
C ALA A 476 21.02 2.08 -14.06
N GLU A 477 20.84 3.25 -14.67
CA GLU A 477 21.90 4.26 -14.80
C GLU A 477 22.31 4.81 -13.42
N LEU A 478 21.34 5.16 -12.57
CA LEU A 478 21.61 5.61 -11.20
C LEU A 478 22.23 4.51 -10.35
N TYR A 479 21.81 3.25 -10.51
CA TYR A 479 22.42 2.11 -9.84
C TYR A 479 23.92 2.00 -10.17
N GLU A 480 24.30 2.09 -11.45
CA GLU A 480 25.72 2.05 -11.85
C GLU A 480 26.49 3.29 -11.37
N GLU A 481 25.85 4.47 -11.36
CA GLU A 481 26.47 5.68 -10.80
C GLU A 481 26.73 5.53 -9.29
N LEU A 482 25.75 5.06 -8.52
CA LEU A 482 25.90 4.82 -7.08
C LEU A 482 27.00 3.79 -6.81
N LYS A 483 27.00 2.68 -7.55
CA LYS A 483 28.03 1.63 -7.48
C LYS A 483 29.43 2.18 -7.73
N LYS A 484 29.59 3.08 -8.71
CA LYS A 484 30.86 3.76 -8.99
C LYS A 484 31.27 4.75 -7.88
N ARG A 485 30.33 5.47 -7.29
CA ARG A 485 30.63 6.43 -6.20
C ARG A 485 31.07 5.70 -4.93
N ILE A 486 30.41 4.60 -4.58
CA ILE A 486 30.76 3.84 -3.38
C ILE A 486 32.08 3.06 -3.48
N SER A 487 32.55 2.76 -4.71
CA SER A 487 33.81 2.05 -4.89
C SER A 487 35.02 2.86 -4.39
N ILE A 488 34.91 4.19 -4.32
CA ILE A 488 35.94 5.07 -3.73
C ILE A 488 36.14 4.73 -2.23
N PHE A 489 35.12 4.20 -1.58
CA PHE A 489 35.15 3.75 -0.18
C PHE A 489 35.43 2.25 -0.04
N ASN A 490 35.95 1.58 -1.08
CA ASN A 490 36.21 0.15 -1.10
C ASN A 490 34.96 -0.73 -0.91
N MET A 491 33.78 -0.19 -1.23
CA MET A 491 32.52 -0.95 -1.21
C MET A 491 32.24 -1.50 -2.61
N HIS A 492 32.28 -2.82 -2.75
CA HIS A 492 32.09 -3.53 -4.02
C HIS A 492 30.95 -4.54 -3.93
N VAL A 493 30.19 -4.67 -5.03
CA VAL A 493 29.17 -5.72 -5.17
C VAL A 493 29.86 -7.03 -5.48
N ASN A 494 29.70 -8.03 -4.60
CA ASN A 494 30.27 -9.35 -4.78
C ASN A 494 29.58 -10.09 -5.94
N THR A 495 30.37 -10.64 -6.86
CA THR A 495 29.89 -11.41 -8.02
C THR A 495 29.79 -12.91 -7.75
N HIS A 496 30.31 -13.38 -6.62
CA HIS A 496 30.26 -14.78 -6.23
C HIS A 496 28.99 -15.05 -5.43
N SER A 497 28.07 -15.83 -6.01
CA SER A 497 26.94 -16.38 -5.26
C SER A 497 27.49 -17.36 -4.21
N PRO A 498 27.20 -17.16 -2.90
CA PRO A 498 27.50 -18.18 -1.91
C PRO A 498 26.80 -19.49 -2.28
N ILE A 499 27.35 -20.62 -1.85
CA ILE A 499 26.76 -21.95 -2.05
C ILE A 499 25.30 -21.89 -1.53
N MET A 500 24.34 -22.04 -2.43
CA MET A 500 22.93 -21.82 -2.12
C MET A 500 22.36 -23.01 -1.35
N ASP A 501 22.30 -22.89 -0.03
CA ASP A 501 21.39 -23.70 0.78
C ASP A 501 19.95 -23.21 0.58
N ARG A 502 18.94 -24.09 0.69
CA ARG A 502 17.51 -23.72 0.54
C ARG A 502 17.11 -22.62 1.52
N GLU A 503 17.73 -22.56 2.69
CA GLU A 503 17.47 -21.54 3.72
C GLU A 503 18.17 -20.19 3.46
N HIS A 504 19.19 -20.15 2.61
CA HIS A 504 20.00 -18.95 2.40
C HIS A 504 19.19 -17.78 1.84
N ALA A 505 18.31 -18.04 0.88
CA ALA A 505 17.46 -17.02 0.26
C ALA A 505 16.52 -16.34 1.28
N TYR A 506 16.01 -17.11 2.25
CA TYR A 506 15.12 -16.59 3.28
C TYR A 506 15.88 -15.78 4.33
N LYS A 507 17.04 -16.29 4.79
CA LYS A 507 17.93 -15.56 5.70
C LYS A 507 18.35 -14.22 5.11
N GLN A 508 18.75 -14.21 3.83
CA GLN A 508 19.13 -12.98 3.11
C GLN A 508 17.97 -11.99 3.02
N ARG A 509 16.76 -12.48 2.75
CA ARG A 509 15.55 -11.65 2.72
C ARG A 509 15.23 -11.04 4.10
N PHE A 510 15.36 -11.81 5.18
CA PHE A 510 15.14 -11.31 6.53
C PHE A 510 16.19 -10.25 6.91
N ILE A 511 17.48 -10.52 6.63
CA ILE A 511 18.56 -9.54 6.82
C ILE A 511 18.26 -8.24 6.08
N LEU A 512 17.82 -8.33 4.82
CA LEU A 512 17.45 -7.16 4.04
C LEU A 512 16.30 -6.38 4.70
N GLN A 513 15.29 -7.04 5.27
CA GLN A 513 14.21 -6.38 6.00
C GLN A 513 14.72 -5.66 7.27
N VAL A 514 15.66 -6.27 8.00
CA VAL A 514 16.32 -5.64 9.16
C VAL A 514 17.14 -4.42 8.73
N VAL A 515 17.88 -4.52 7.63
CA VAL A 515 18.66 -3.41 7.05
C VAL A 515 17.76 -2.26 6.63
N ILE A 516 16.63 -2.54 5.97
CA ILE A 516 15.62 -1.53 5.63
C ILE A 516 15.08 -0.88 6.92
N ALA A 517 14.69 -1.67 7.92
CA ALA A 517 14.18 -1.15 9.18
C ALA A 517 15.21 -0.24 9.89
N GLY A 518 16.49 -0.64 9.93
CA GLY A 518 17.56 0.13 10.54
C GLY A 518 17.92 1.41 9.78
N ALA A 519 17.76 1.44 8.46
CA ALA A 519 18.02 2.61 7.64
C ALA A 519 16.93 3.69 7.78
N PHE A 520 15.67 3.27 7.87
CA PHE A 520 14.51 4.15 7.99
C PHE A 520 14.06 4.40 9.43
N TYR A 521 14.67 3.79 10.44
CA TYR A 521 14.40 4.08 11.85
C TYR A 521 14.57 5.58 12.15
N PRO A 522 13.68 6.21 12.94
CA PRO A 522 12.57 5.65 13.71
C PRO A 522 11.21 5.64 12.96
N ASN A 523 11.18 5.72 11.63
CA ASN A 523 9.95 5.79 10.85
C ASN A 523 9.25 4.42 10.76
N TYR A 524 8.58 4.02 11.83
CA TYR A 524 7.77 2.80 11.87
C TYR A 524 6.33 3.12 12.28
N PHE A 525 5.41 2.35 11.70
CA PHE A 525 4.01 2.34 12.10
C PHE A 525 3.73 1.01 12.76
N THR A 526 3.20 1.04 13.98
CA THR A 526 2.61 -0.16 14.56
C THR A 526 1.18 -0.24 14.09
N PHE A 527 0.84 -1.34 13.43
CA PHE A 527 -0.57 -1.68 13.29
C PHE A 527 -1.08 -1.93 14.71
N VAL A 528 -2.07 -1.14 15.15
CA VAL A 528 -2.83 -1.49 16.35
C VAL A 528 -3.28 -2.93 16.14
N HIS A 529 -2.88 -3.84 17.04
CA HIS A 529 -3.31 -5.22 16.98
C HIS A 529 -4.83 -5.23 17.04
N HIS A 530 -5.46 -5.32 15.86
CA HIS A 530 -6.86 -5.60 15.77
C HIS A 530 -6.97 -7.07 16.13
N ASP A 531 -7.66 -7.32 17.23
CA ASP A 531 -7.84 -8.67 17.70
C ASP A 531 -8.56 -9.45 16.59
N LYS A 532 -7.97 -10.56 16.12
CA LYS A 532 -8.63 -11.44 15.14
C LYS A 532 -10.03 -11.81 15.64
N GLU A 533 -10.16 -11.87 16.96
CA GLU A 533 -11.37 -12.07 17.73
C GLU A 533 -12.46 -11.01 17.43
N VAL A 534 -12.10 -9.72 17.31
CA VAL A 534 -13.04 -8.63 16.98
C VAL A 534 -13.47 -8.70 15.51
N ALA A 535 -12.53 -8.96 14.59
CA ALA A 535 -12.84 -9.05 13.16
C ALA A 535 -13.81 -10.21 12.83
N VAL A 536 -13.60 -11.39 13.43
CA VAL A 536 -14.50 -12.54 13.30
C VAL A 536 -15.89 -12.22 13.87
N ARG A 537 -15.95 -11.53 15.02
CA ARG A 537 -17.23 -11.10 15.62
C ARG A 537 -18.00 -10.16 14.68
N GLU A 538 -17.32 -9.20 14.06
CA GLU A 538 -17.94 -8.28 13.11
C GLU A 538 -18.40 -8.97 11.81
N LEU A 539 -17.68 -10.00 11.37
CA LEU A 539 -18.03 -10.83 10.21
C LEU A 539 -19.02 -11.96 10.53
N SER A 540 -19.67 -11.92 11.70
CA SER A 540 -20.66 -12.93 12.13
C SER A 540 -20.12 -14.37 12.13
N GLY A 541 -18.85 -14.55 12.52
CA GLY A 541 -18.20 -15.86 12.60
C GLY A 541 -17.61 -16.39 11.28
N ARG A 542 -17.58 -15.56 10.22
CA ARG A 542 -16.95 -15.90 8.93
C ARG A 542 -15.45 -15.62 8.96
N ASP A 543 -14.70 -16.36 8.14
CA ASP A 543 -13.24 -16.20 8.05
C ASP A 543 -12.87 -14.83 7.42
N PRO A 544 -12.19 -13.93 8.16
CA PRO A 544 -11.74 -12.64 7.65
C PRO A 544 -10.70 -12.76 6.53
N LYS A 545 -10.10 -13.94 6.33
CA LYS A 545 -9.12 -14.17 5.26
C LYS A 545 -9.77 -14.44 3.90
N THR A 546 -11.05 -14.80 3.87
CA THR A 546 -11.77 -15.16 2.64
C THR A 546 -13.03 -14.33 2.40
N THR A 547 -13.47 -13.57 3.40
CA THR A 547 -14.76 -12.86 3.38
C THR A 547 -14.59 -11.36 3.55
N VAL A 548 -15.35 -10.58 2.78
CA VAL A 548 -15.52 -9.13 2.99
C VAL A 548 -16.97 -8.78 3.31
N MET A 549 -17.17 -7.72 4.09
CA MET A 549 -18.50 -7.22 4.45
C MET A 549 -18.79 -5.88 3.78
N LEU A 550 -19.91 -5.83 3.07
CA LEU A 550 -20.55 -4.62 2.59
C LEU A 550 -21.60 -4.15 3.60
N LYS A 551 -21.69 -2.84 3.80
CA LYS A 551 -22.71 -2.17 4.63
C LYS A 551 -23.57 -1.30 3.73
N ASN A 552 -24.77 -0.95 4.21
CA ASN A 552 -25.75 -0.10 3.53
C ASN A 552 -26.26 -0.70 2.21
N ILE A 553 -26.41 -2.02 2.18
CA ILE A 553 -27.08 -2.68 1.05
C ILE A 553 -28.55 -2.26 1.02
N PRO A 554 -29.10 -1.91 -0.16
CA PRO A 554 -30.51 -1.54 -0.30
C PRO A 554 -31.44 -2.68 0.13
N PRO A 555 -32.70 -2.37 0.52
CA PRO A 555 -33.70 -3.39 0.76
C PRO A 555 -33.87 -4.29 -0.47
N TYR A 556 -34.16 -5.58 -0.25
CA TYR A 556 -34.15 -6.62 -1.30
C TYR A 556 -32.78 -6.79 -1.99
N GLY A 557 -31.69 -6.52 -1.28
CA GLY A 557 -30.31 -6.60 -1.79
C GLY A 557 -29.97 -7.90 -2.54
N PHE A 558 -30.60 -9.01 -2.16
CA PHE A 558 -30.44 -10.31 -2.82
C PHE A 558 -30.83 -10.31 -4.32
N LEU A 559 -31.66 -9.38 -4.79
CA LEU A 559 -32.00 -9.25 -6.21
C LEU A 559 -30.79 -8.79 -7.06
N TYR A 560 -29.89 -8.02 -6.46
CA TYR A 560 -28.75 -7.40 -7.16
C TYR A 560 -27.47 -8.23 -7.11
N TYR A 561 -27.57 -9.51 -6.71
CA TYR A 561 -26.41 -10.38 -6.49
C TYR A 561 -25.53 -10.58 -7.73
N LYS A 562 -26.10 -10.55 -8.95
CA LYS A 562 -25.34 -10.62 -10.21
C LYS A 562 -24.53 -9.34 -10.46
N GLN A 563 -25.08 -8.17 -10.12
CA GLN A 563 -24.35 -6.91 -10.22
C GLN A 563 -23.17 -6.91 -9.23
N LEU A 564 -23.42 -7.30 -7.98
CA LEU A 564 -22.37 -7.46 -6.97
C LEU A 564 -21.30 -8.47 -7.38
N GLN A 565 -21.68 -9.62 -7.94
CA GLN A 565 -20.74 -10.59 -8.48
C GLN A 565 -19.87 -9.99 -9.58
N SER A 566 -20.46 -9.18 -10.48
CA SER A 566 -19.73 -8.51 -11.56
C SER A 566 -18.73 -7.48 -11.02
N LEU A 567 -19.11 -6.70 -10.01
CA LEU A 567 -18.23 -5.70 -9.38
C LEU A 567 -17.01 -6.36 -8.73
N PHE A 568 -17.18 -7.52 -8.07
CA PHE A 568 -16.07 -8.25 -7.46
C PHE A 568 -15.30 -9.17 -8.40
N ARG A 569 -15.72 -9.30 -9.67
CA ARG A 569 -15.03 -10.15 -10.66
C ARG A 569 -13.56 -9.75 -10.84
N GLN A 570 -13.24 -8.47 -10.70
CA GLN A 570 -11.88 -7.97 -10.76
C GLN A 570 -11.06 -8.31 -9.52
N CYS A 571 -11.67 -8.59 -8.37
CA CYS A 571 -10.98 -9.00 -7.16
C CYS A 571 -10.62 -10.49 -7.17
N GLY A 572 -11.58 -11.33 -7.57
CA GLY A 572 -11.43 -12.78 -7.63
C GLY A 572 -12.76 -13.49 -7.88
N GLN A 573 -12.75 -14.82 -7.89
CA GLN A 573 -13.97 -15.60 -8.06
C GLN A 573 -14.79 -15.57 -6.76
N VAL A 574 -16.05 -15.15 -6.86
CA VAL A 574 -16.99 -15.14 -5.73
C VAL A 574 -17.58 -16.55 -5.57
N LYS A 575 -17.47 -17.11 -4.35
CA LYS A 575 -18.03 -18.40 -3.96
C LYS A 575 -19.48 -18.26 -3.51
N SER A 576 -19.73 -17.38 -2.53
CA SER A 576 -21.06 -17.15 -1.97
C SER A 576 -21.26 -15.68 -1.58
N ILE A 577 -22.53 -15.24 -1.59
CA ILE A 577 -22.94 -13.97 -0.98
C ILE A 577 -24.06 -14.24 0.00
N VAL A 578 -23.88 -13.80 1.25
CA VAL A 578 -24.92 -13.90 2.28
C VAL A 578 -25.40 -12.53 2.68
N TYR A 579 -26.71 -12.31 2.57
CA TYR A 579 -27.38 -11.09 2.98
C TYR A 579 -27.90 -11.22 4.41
N ASP A 580 -27.66 -10.20 5.22
CA ASP A 580 -28.16 -10.07 6.59
C ASP A 580 -28.62 -8.62 6.81
N GLY A 581 -29.89 -8.36 6.46
CA GLY A 581 -30.46 -7.02 6.45
C GLY A 581 -29.67 -6.08 5.53
N SER A 582 -29.20 -4.95 6.08
CA SER A 582 -28.41 -3.94 5.36
C SER A 582 -26.93 -4.33 5.14
N LYS A 583 -26.56 -5.59 5.36
CA LYS A 583 -25.19 -6.10 5.20
C LYS A 583 -25.15 -7.24 4.18
N ALA A 584 -24.09 -7.30 3.40
CA ALA A 584 -23.78 -8.46 2.56
C ALA A 584 -22.36 -8.95 2.84
N PHE A 585 -22.23 -10.27 3.02
CA PHE A 585 -20.95 -10.95 3.22
C PHE A 585 -20.58 -11.67 1.93
N VAL A 586 -19.52 -11.21 1.28
CA VAL A 586 -19.01 -11.80 0.02
C VAL A 586 -17.84 -12.71 0.36
N GLU A 587 -18.02 -14.02 0.15
CA GLU A 587 -16.97 -15.03 0.33
C GLU A 587 -16.34 -15.36 -1.03
N PHE A 588 -15.02 -15.30 -1.10
CA PHE A 588 -14.28 -15.63 -2.32
C PHE A 588 -13.88 -17.11 -2.35
N THR A 589 -13.81 -17.68 -3.55
CA THR A 589 -13.30 -19.04 -3.77
C THR A 589 -11.83 -19.10 -3.39
N ARG A 590 -11.47 -20.09 -2.59
CA ARG A 590 -10.11 -20.31 -2.09
C ARG A 590 -9.43 -21.40 -2.90
N ASN A 591 -8.16 -21.20 -3.25
CA ASN A 591 -7.32 -22.29 -3.73
C ASN A 591 -6.93 -23.19 -2.54
N PRO A 592 -7.26 -24.49 -2.54
CA PRO A 592 -6.97 -25.39 -1.41
C PRO A 592 -5.47 -25.61 -1.13
N THR A 593 -4.56 -25.15 -1.99
CA THR A 593 -3.11 -25.11 -1.73
C THR A 593 -2.67 -23.89 -0.90
N GLU A 594 -3.49 -22.84 -0.79
CA GLU A 594 -3.17 -21.57 -0.08
C GLU A 594 -4.09 -21.34 1.13
N ARG A 595 -4.32 -22.39 1.93
CA ARG A 595 -5.32 -22.42 3.02
C ARG A 595 -5.08 -21.51 4.23
N PHE A 596 -3.95 -20.80 4.35
CA PHE A 596 -3.65 -19.99 5.55
C PHE A 596 -3.32 -18.53 5.29
N LYS A 597 -3.15 -18.16 4.02
CA LYS A 597 -2.93 -16.77 3.61
C LYS A 597 -4.27 -16.07 3.42
N THR A 598 -4.29 -14.76 3.69
CA THR A 598 -5.41 -13.89 3.28
C THR A 598 -5.50 -13.94 1.76
N LEU A 599 -6.70 -14.20 1.22
CA LEU A 599 -6.88 -14.28 -0.22
C LEU A 599 -6.54 -12.92 -0.85
N PRO A 600 -5.79 -12.89 -1.97
CA PRO A 600 -5.56 -11.66 -2.72
C PRO A 600 -6.87 -10.94 -3.04
N ALA A 601 -7.96 -11.68 -3.33
CA ALA A 601 -9.28 -11.12 -3.58
C ALA A 601 -9.82 -10.24 -2.43
N VAL A 602 -9.63 -10.67 -1.18
CA VAL A 602 -10.01 -9.87 0.01
C VAL A 602 -9.17 -8.61 0.08
N TYR A 603 -7.87 -8.72 -0.18
CA TYR A 603 -6.97 -7.57 -0.21
C TYR A 603 -7.36 -6.57 -1.30
N PHE A 604 -7.68 -7.04 -2.52
CA PHE A 604 -8.12 -6.19 -3.62
C PHE A 604 -9.44 -5.48 -3.30
N ALA A 605 -10.42 -6.19 -2.74
CA ALA A 605 -11.69 -5.58 -2.32
C ALA A 605 -11.48 -4.45 -1.29
N LEU A 606 -10.60 -4.66 -0.31
CA LEU A 606 -10.22 -3.62 0.66
C LEU A 606 -9.45 -2.47 0.01
N LYS A 607 -8.60 -2.75 -1.00
CA LYS A 607 -7.90 -1.71 -1.75
C LYS A 607 -8.83 -0.87 -2.61
N MET A 608 -9.86 -1.46 -3.23
CA MET A 608 -10.89 -0.71 -3.95
C MET A 608 -11.56 0.31 -3.04
N ALA A 609 -11.85 -0.08 -1.78
CA ALA A 609 -12.37 0.80 -0.75
C ALA A 609 -11.43 2.00 -0.48
N GLN A 610 -10.15 1.70 -0.24
CA GLN A 610 -9.14 2.71 0.08
C GLN A 610 -8.92 3.69 -1.07
N MET A 611 -9.05 3.21 -2.32
CA MET A 611 -8.95 4.02 -3.53
C MET A 611 -10.26 4.74 -3.87
N ARG A 612 -11.32 4.59 -3.07
CA ARG A 612 -12.65 5.19 -3.30
C ARG A 612 -13.21 4.90 -4.69
N ILE A 613 -12.98 3.68 -5.19
CA ILE A 613 -13.60 3.25 -6.45
C ILE A 613 -15.12 3.15 -6.22
N PRO A 614 -15.96 3.84 -7.01
CA PRO A 614 -17.41 3.87 -6.80
C PRO A 614 -18.04 2.48 -7.04
N PHE A 615 -18.96 2.08 -6.17
CA PHE A 615 -19.77 0.86 -6.29
C PHE A 615 -21.19 1.22 -6.70
N GLU A 616 -21.41 1.49 -7.99
CA GLU A 616 -22.74 1.84 -8.47
C GLU A 616 -23.61 0.59 -8.65
N LEU A 617 -24.71 0.53 -7.90
CA LEU A 617 -25.76 -0.47 -8.07
C LEU A 617 -26.97 0.18 -8.74
N ASN A 618 -27.40 -0.38 -9.86
CA ASN A 618 -28.66 0.02 -10.49
C ASN A 618 -29.81 -0.62 -9.71
N THR A 619 -30.42 0.17 -8.83
CA THR A 619 -31.48 -0.26 -7.90
C THR A 619 -32.85 0.21 -8.37
N HIS A 620 -33.87 -0.60 -8.09
CA HIS A 620 -35.27 -0.23 -8.21
C HIS A 620 -35.76 0.42 -6.90
N SER A 621 -36.75 1.31 -7.00
CA SER A 621 -37.41 1.86 -5.82
C SER A 621 -38.09 0.74 -5.02
N SER A 622 -38.13 0.86 -3.69
CA SER A 622 -38.78 -0.16 -2.85
C SER A 622 -40.27 -0.28 -3.15
N GLU A 623 -40.90 0.82 -3.56
CA GLU A 623 -42.31 0.88 -3.96
C GLU A 623 -42.57 0.06 -5.23
N GLU A 624 -41.74 0.19 -6.28
CA GLU A 624 -41.84 -0.61 -7.52
C GLU A 624 -41.71 -2.12 -7.29
N ILE A 625 -40.90 -2.53 -6.32
CA ILE A 625 -40.68 -3.94 -5.98
C ILE A 625 -41.91 -4.48 -5.24
N GLU A 626 -42.44 -3.72 -4.29
CA GLU A 626 -43.61 -4.09 -3.49
C GLU A 626 -44.89 -4.15 -4.32
N ASP A 627 -45.05 -3.22 -5.27
CA ASP A 627 -46.16 -3.20 -6.23
C ASP A 627 -46.19 -4.46 -7.12
N LYS A 628 -45.01 -5.03 -7.42
CA LYS A 628 -44.89 -6.29 -8.19
C LYS A 628 -45.03 -7.55 -7.35
N LEU A 629 -44.77 -7.50 -6.03
CA LEU A 629 -44.77 -8.68 -5.14
C LEU A 629 -46.13 -8.94 -4.46
N GLY A 630 -47.01 -7.94 -4.39
CA GLY A 630 -48.30 -8.04 -3.71
C GLY A 630 -48.20 -7.94 -2.18
N SER A 631 -49.22 -7.35 -1.56
CA SER A 631 -49.25 -6.87 -0.16
C SER A 631 -48.95 -7.89 0.95
N ILE A 632 -48.95 -9.21 0.69
CA ILE A 632 -48.92 -10.23 1.76
C ILE A 632 -47.51 -10.78 2.03
N SER A 633 -46.53 -10.55 1.13
CA SER A 633 -45.17 -11.12 1.24
C SER A 633 -44.04 -10.09 1.38
N SER A 634 -44.34 -8.79 1.29
CA SER A 634 -43.33 -7.71 1.18
C SER A 634 -42.52 -7.52 2.47
N SER A 635 -43.14 -7.61 3.65
CA SER A 635 -42.47 -7.39 4.95
C SER A 635 -41.54 -8.53 5.35
N ILE A 636 -41.88 -9.77 4.99
CA ILE A 636 -41.07 -10.96 5.29
C ILE A 636 -39.80 -10.96 4.44
N LEU A 637 -39.91 -10.65 3.15
CA LEU A 637 -38.79 -10.71 2.20
C LEU A 637 -37.82 -9.54 2.30
N ARG A 638 -38.25 -8.40 2.88
CA ARG A 638 -37.43 -7.18 2.99
C ARG A 638 -36.14 -7.42 3.81
N ASP A 639 -36.24 -8.21 4.89
CA ASP A 639 -35.14 -8.53 5.83
C ASP A 639 -34.76 -10.02 5.84
N THR A 640 -35.24 -10.82 4.88
CA THR A 640 -34.91 -12.24 4.85
C THR A 640 -33.41 -12.43 4.63
N ARG A 641 -32.76 -13.17 5.53
CA ARG A 641 -31.39 -13.63 5.32
C ARG A 641 -31.36 -14.61 4.16
N VAL A 642 -30.61 -14.29 3.11
CA VAL A 642 -30.50 -15.13 1.90
C VAL A 642 -29.06 -15.52 1.69
N ASN A 643 -28.80 -16.80 1.44
CA ASN A 643 -27.52 -17.29 0.97
C ASN A 643 -27.61 -17.60 -0.52
N ILE A 644 -26.66 -17.05 -1.27
CA ILE A 644 -26.51 -17.29 -2.70
C ILE A 644 -25.19 -18.01 -2.91
N ASP A 645 -25.27 -19.26 -3.33
CA ASP A 645 -24.11 -20.09 -3.65
C ASP A 645 -23.95 -20.15 -5.18
N PHE A 646 -22.87 -19.54 -5.68
CA PHE A 646 -22.61 -19.48 -7.11
C PHE A 646 -22.05 -20.77 -7.68
N GLN A 647 -21.47 -21.64 -6.84
CA GLN A 647 -20.97 -22.95 -7.27
C GLN A 647 -22.10 -23.96 -7.40
N LYS A 648 -23.06 -23.92 -6.46
CA LYS A 648 -24.24 -24.80 -6.46
C LYS A 648 -25.41 -24.25 -7.27
N HIS A 649 -25.32 -23.00 -7.75
CA HIS A 649 -26.41 -22.27 -8.40
C HIS A 649 -27.69 -22.24 -7.56
N THR A 650 -27.56 -22.18 -6.22
CA THR A 650 -28.71 -22.18 -5.31
C THR A 650 -28.90 -20.82 -4.63
N VAL A 651 -30.17 -20.44 -4.46
CA VAL A 651 -30.60 -19.32 -3.63
C VAL A 651 -31.47 -19.91 -2.54
N THR A 652 -30.99 -19.88 -1.29
CA THR A 652 -31.73 -20.45 -0.16
C THR A 652 -31.94 -19.41 0.94
N PRO A 653 -33.14 -19.31 1.53
CA PRO A 653 -33.32 -18.56 2.76
C PRO A 653 -32.45 -19.21 3.85
N VAL A 654 -31.74 -18.38 4.60
CA VAL A 654 -30.95 -18.81 5.76
C VAL A 654 -31.93 -19.09 6.89
N GLN A 655 -32.72 -20.16 6.78
CA GLN A 655 -33.02 -20.96 7.97
C GLN A 655 -31.68 -21.36 8.55
N LYS A 656 -31.55 -21.42 9.88
CA LYS A 656 -30.34 -21.89 10.57
C LYS A 656 -29.83 -23.16 9.87
N PHE A 657 -28.92 -23.01 8.92
CA PHE A 657 -28.13 -24.11 8.44
C PHE A 657 -27.21 -24.36 9.63
N CYS A 658 -27.66 -25.28 10.47
CA CYS A 658 -26.74 -26.24 11.04
C CYS A 658 -25.95 -26.79 9.86
N ASN A 659 -24.81 -26.16 9.59
CA ASN A 659 -23.78 -26.77 8.77
C ASN A 659 -23.58 -28.19 9.29
N THR A 660 -23.02 -29.04 8.44
CA THR A 660 -22.50 -30.41 8.67
C THR A 660 -21.83 -30.71 10.03
N LEU A 661 -21.63 -29.70 10.88
CA LEU A 661 -21.37 -29.78 12.31
C LEU A 661 -22.36 -30.64 13.12
N ASP A 662 -23.64 -30.71 12.75
CA ASP A 662 -24.61 -31.56 13.49
C ASP A 662 -24.32 -33.05 13.35
N LYS A 663 -23.54 -33.48 12.35
CA LYS A 663 -23.08 -34.87 12.22
C LYS A 663 -21.77 -35.16 12.98
N LEU A 664 -21.03 -34.13 13.38
CA LEU A 664 -19.84 -34.24 14.24
C LEU A 664 -20.19 -34.28 15.74
N GLN A 665 -21.45 -33.99 16.11
CA GLN A 665 -21.94 -34.11 17.49
C GLN A 665 -21.95 -35.56 18.00
N THR A 666 -21.80 -36.55 17.11
CA THR A 666 -21.69 -37.98 17.45
C THR A 666 -20.29 -38.43 17.91
N ILE A 667 -19.32 -37.52 18.05
CA ILE A 667 -18.02 -37.85 18.66
C ILE A 667 -18.18 -37.82 20.19
N ASN A 668 -18.72 -38.91 20.74
CA ASN A 668 -18.94 -39.07 22.18
C ASN A 668 -17.64 -39.29 22.98
N SER A 669 -16.50 -39.51 22.32
CA SER A 669 -15.20 -39.71 22.96
C SER A 669 -14.28 -38.50 22.80
N LEU A 670 -13.82 -37.95 23.92
CA LEU A 670 -12.85 -36.83 23.95
C LEU A 670 -11.45 -37.25 23.46
N ASP A 671 -11.17 -38.55 23.40
CA ASP A 671 -9.91 -39.13 22.97
C ASP A 671 -10.16 -40.01 21.73
N LEU A 672 -9.31 -39.87 20.70
CA LEU A 672 -9.35 -40.68 19.48
C LEU A 672 -7.96 -41.24 19.16
N SER A 673 -7.92 -42.46 18.63
CA SER A 673 -6.75 -43.02 17.97
C SER A 673 -6.82 -42.71 16.47
N ILE A 674 -5.77 -42.12 15.91
CA ILE A 674 -5.74 -41.67 14.53
C ILE A 674 -4.43 -42.07 13.83
N CYS A 675 -4.49 -42.18 12.50
CA CYS A 675 -3.32 -42.20 11.63
C CYS A 675 -3.30 -40.92 10.80
N VAL A 676 -2.13 -40.28 10.72
CA VAL A 676 -1.91 -39.09 9.89
C VAL A 676 -1.56 -39.53 8.48
N THR A 677 -2.26 -38.96 7.51
CA THR A 677 -2.08 -39.28 6.08
C THR A 677 -1.52 -38.11 5.29
N GLU A 678 -1.86 -36.88 5.69
CA GLU A 678 -1.38 -35.67 5.05
C GLU A 678 -1.03 -34.62 6.09
N ILE A 679 0.21 -34.11 6.04
CA ILE A 679 0.65 -32.99 6.85
C ILE A 679 0.49 -31.73 6.02
N VAL A 680 -0.32 -30.80 6.52
CA VAL A 680 -0.55 -29.52 5.86
C VAL A 680 0.52 -28.51 6.28
N GLU A 681 0.79 -28.43 7.58
CA GLU A 681 1.87 -27.66 8.21
C GLU A 681 2.18 -28.24 9.60
N VAL A 682 3.22 -27.75 10.27
CA VAL A 682 3.47 -28.14 11.67
C VAL A 682 2.23 -27.86 12.52
N GLY A 683 1.70 -28.92 13.10
CA GLY A 683 0.50 -28.85 13.92
C GLY A 683 -0.80 -28.72 13.14
N HIS A 684 -0.84 -28.91 11.82
CA HIS A 684 -2.09 -29.03 11.07
C HIS A 684 -1.99 -30.20 10.10
N PHE A 685 -2.87 -31.18 10.25
CA PHE A 685 -2.79 -32.41 9.48
C PHE A 685 -4.18 -33.03 9.26
N CYS A 686 -4.30 -33.85 8.23
CA CYS A 686 -5.46 -34.70 8.00
C CYS A 686 -5.13 -36.13 8.38
N GLY A 687 -6.14 -36.83 8.88
CA GLY A 687 -6.00 -38.23 9.25
C GLY A 687 -7.35 -38.91 9.35
N TYR A 688 -7.33 -40.23 9.53
CA TYR A 688 -8.52 -41.03 9.75
C TYR A 688 -8.41 -41.76 11.09
N ARG A 689 -9.57 -42.13 11.62
CA ARG A 689 -9.64 -42.84 12.90
C ARG A 689 -9.29 -44.31 12.74
N THR A 690 -8.53 -44.85 13.70
CA THR A 690 -8.09 -46.25 13.71
C THR A 690 -8.85 -47.13 14.69
N ASP A 691 -9.94 -46.64 15.29
CA ASP A 691 -10.79 -47.45 16.15
C ASP A 691 -11.51 -48.55 15.35
N GLU A 692 -11.83 -49.66 16.03
CA GLU A 692 -12.41 -50.86 15.40
C GLU A 692 -13.67 -50.56 14.56
N ARG A 693 -14.51 -49.61 15.00
CA ARG A 693 -15.73 -49.23 14.29
C ARG A 693 -15.42 -48.50 12.99
N SER A 694 -14.49 -47.55 13.02
CA SER A 694 -14.03 -46.80 11.85
C SER A 694 -13.35 -47.71 10.83
N MET A 695 -12.51 -48.64 11.31
CA MET A 695 -11.84 -49.63 10.45
C MET A 695 -12.84 -50.60 9.80
N ALA A 696 -13.85 -51.07 10.54
CA ALA A 696 -14.91 -51.90 9.98
C ALA A 696 -15.75 -51.15 8.94
N ALA A 697 -16.02 -49.85 9.16
CA ALA A 697 -16.73 -49.00 8.20
C ALA A 697 -15.94 -48.81 6.90
N LEU A 698 -14.63 -48.52 7.00
CA LEU A 698 -13.75 -48.40 5.84
C LEU A 698 -13.61 -49.72 5.06
N GLN A 699 -13.50 -50.86 5.77
CA GLN A 699 -13.43 -52.18 5.14
C GLN A 699 -14.72 -52.52 4.38
N LYS A 700 -15.88 -52.25 4.98
CA LYS A 700 -17.18 -52.42 4.34
C LYS A 700 -17.31 -51.55 3.09
N LEU A 701 -16.94 -50.27 3.20
CA LEU A 701 -17.00 -49.32 2.09
C LEU A 701 -16.07 -49.71 0.93
N SER A 702 -14.86 -50.17 1.24
CA SER A 702 -13.92 -50.70 0.24
C SER A 702 -14.44 -51.96 -0.44
N ALA A 703 -15.14 -52.85 0.29
CA ALA A 703 -15.76 -54.04 -0.28
C ALA A 703 -16.92 -53.70 -1.23
N GLU A 704 -17.77 -52.74 -0.85
CA GLU A 704 -18.89 -52.28 -1.68
C GLU A 704 -18.40 -51.58 -2.95
N ILE A 705 -17.40 -50.69 -2.88
CA ILE A 705 -16.83 -50.04 -4.07
C ILE A 705 -16.21 -51.07 -5.03
N ARG A 706 -15.59 -52.14 -4.51
CA ARG A 706 -14.98 -53.19 -5.32
C ARG A 706 -15.99 -54.00 -6.13
N GLN A 707 -17.25 -54.08 -5.66
CA GLN A 707 -18.32 -54.80 -6.33
C GLN A 707 -19.05 -53.95 -7.39
N LEU A 708 -18.70 -52.67 -7.56
CA LEU A 708 -19.34 -51.78 -8.53
C LEU A 708 -18.80 -51.98 -9.94
N GLU A 709 -19.71 -51.92 -10.92
CA GLU A 709 -19.34 -51.65 -12.31
C GLU A 709 -19.02 -50.16 -12.47
N LEU A 710 -17.76 -49.86 -12.78
CA LEU A 710 -17.25 -48.48 -12.82
C LEU A 710 -17.57 -47.81 -14.16
N THR A 711 -18.53 -46.88 -14.15
CA THR A 711 -18.88 -46.04 -15.32
C THR A 711 -18.08 -44.73 -15.34
N SER A 712 -17.81 -44.20 -16.53
CA SER A 712 -17.24 -42.86 -16.69
C SER A 712 -18.20 -41.79 -16.20
N LEU A 713 -17.69 -40.66 -15.72
CA LEU A 713 -18.53 -39.55 -15.27
C LEU A 713 -19.47 -39.05 -16.38
N PRO A 714 -20.79 -38.92 -16.12
CA PRO A 714 -21.76 -38.47 -17.11
C PRO A 714 -21.68 -36.95 -17.37
N ILE A 715 -21.08 -36.21 -16.46
CA ILE A 715 -20.96 -34.74 -16.49
C ILE A 715 -19.49 -34.36 -16.45
N ARG A 716 -19.12 -33.24 -17.09
CA ARG A 716 -17.77 -32.70 -16.96
C ARG A 716 -17.45 -32.43 -15.48
N PRO A 717 -16.28 -32.88 -14.98
CA PRO A 717 -15.91 -32.71 -13.59
C PRO A 717 -15.79 -31.22 -13.22
N TYR A 718 -16.26 -30.88 -12.02
CA TYR A 718 -16.22 -29.53 -11.46
C TYR A 718 -15.85 -29.59 -9.96
N PRO A 719 -15.35 -28.49 -9.35
CA PRO A 719 -15.03 -28.45 -7.93
C PRO A 719 -16.18 -28.90 -7.03
N ASP A 720 -15.87 -29.60 -5.94
CA ASP A 720 -16.80 -30.19 -4.96
C ASP A 720 -17.63 -31.40 -5.44
N LEU A 721 -17.48 -31.83 -6.70
CA LEU A 721 -18.09 -33.08 -7.17
C LEU A 721 -17.47 -34.28 -6.43
N VAL A 722 -18.31 -35.12 -5.83
CA VAL A 722 -17.90 -36.39 -5.21
C VAL A 722 -17.96 -37.50 -6.25
N CYS A 723 -16.84 -38.17 -6.47
CA CYS A 723 -16.69 -39.24 -7.47
C CYS A 723 -15.71 -40.32 -6.98
N LEU A 724 -15.43 -41.32 -7.81
CA LEU A 724 -14.42 -42.34 -7.54
C LEU A 724 -13.15 -42.05 -8.33
N ALA A 725 -11.98 -42.18 -7.69
CA ALA A 725 -10.68 -42.04 -8.35
C ALA A 725 -9.72 -43.15 -7.90
N PRO A 726 -8.79 -43.57 -8.79
CA PRO A 726 -7.80 -44.58 -8.44
C PRO A 726 -6.76 -44.03 -7.47
N PHE A 727 -6.23 -44.90 -6.61
CA PHE A 727 -5.03 -44.68 -5.82
C PHE A 727 -4.25 -45.99 -5.77
N THR A 728 -2.93 -45.92 -5.96
CA THR A 728 -2.05 -47.10 -5.99
C THR A 728 -1.49 -47.32 -4.59
N GLU A 729 -1.85 -48.45 -3.99
CA GLU A 729 -1.38 -48.85 -2.67
C GLU A 729 -0.73 -50.24 -2.79
N TRP A 730 0.55 -50.36 -2.42
CA TRP A 730 1.34 -51.61 -2.54
C TRP A 730 1.19 -52.32 -3.89
N GLU A 731 1.36 -51.56 -4.98
CA GLU A 731 1.30 -52.02 -6.38
C GLU A 731 -0.09 -52.48 -6.86
N LYS A 732 -1.17 -52.23 -6.11
CA LYS A 732 -2.55 -52.49 -6.55
C LYS A 732 -3.32 -51.18 -6.69
N GLU A 733 -3.81 -50.91 -7.90
CA GLU A 733 -4.69 -49.77 -8.16
C GLU A 733 -6.10 -50.07 -7.65
N ARG A 734 -6.62 -49.24 -6.74
CA ARG A 734 -7.96 -49.35 -6.17
C ARG A 734 -8.69 -48.02 -6.28
N TYR A 735 -10.01 -48.08 -6.44
CA TYR A 735 -10.86 -46.89 -6.49
C TYR A 735 -11.34 -46.50 -5.09
N TYR A 736 -11.30 -45.21 -4.81
CA TYR A 736 -11.69 -44.62 -3.54
C TYR A 736 -12.59 -43.42 -3.76
N ARG A 737 -13.40 -43.07 -2.75
CA ARG A 737 -14.22 -41.86 -2.80
C ARG A 737 -13.34 -40.63 -2.73
N VAL A 738 -13.56 -39.71 -3.66
CA VAL A 738 -12.84 -38.46 -3.72
C VAL A 738 -13.78 -37.28 -3.93
N GLN A 739 -13.38 -36.12 -3.43
CA GLN A 739 -13.97 -34.84 -3.75
C GLN A 739 -13.01 -34.06 -4.66
N ILE A 740 -13.51 -33.58 -5.81
CA ILE A 740 -12.70 -32.78 -6.72
C ILE A 740 -12.42 -31.42 -6.08
N LEU A 741 -11.15 -31.06 -5.96
CA LEU A 741 -10.74 -29.77 -5.40
C LEU A 741 -10.75 -28.69 -6.48
N TYR A 742 -10.10 -28.95 -7.62
CA TYR A 742 -10.20 -28.12 -8.83
C TYR A 742 -9.74 -28.91 -10.05
N VAL A 743 -10.13 -28.42 -11.23
CA VAL A 743 -9.78 -29.00 -12.53
C VAL A 743 -8.76 -28.10 -13.23
N SER A 744 -7.68 -28.69 -13.75
CA SER A 744 -6.62 -28.00 -14.48
C SER A 744 -6.24 -28.78 -15.73
N GLY A 745 -6.61 -28.26 -16.90
CA GLY A 745 -6.46 -28.93 -18.18
C GLY A 745 -7.19 -30.30 -18.17
N ASP A 746 -6.44 -31.35 -18.50
CA ASP A 746 -6.93 -32.74 -18.56
C ASP A 746 -6.74 -33.51 -17.24
N SER A 747 -6.54 -32.80 -16.13
CA SER A 747 -6.35 -33.39 -14.81
C SER A 747 -7.16 -32.68 -13.72
N ALA A 748 -7.50 -33.40 -12.67
CA ALA A 748 -8.13 -32.86 -11.46
C ALA A 748 -7.23 -33.13 -10.25
N GLU A 749 -7.14 -32.16 -9.35
CA GLU A 749 -6.64 -32.40 -8.00
C GLU A 749 -7.82 -32.88 -7.14
N VAL A 750 -7.64 -34.01 -6.45
CA VAL A 750 -8.71 -34.69 -5.71
C VAL A 750 -8.31 -34.92 -4.26
N PHE A 751 -9.29 -34.87 -3.36
CA PHE A 751 -9.14 -35.16 -1.94
C PHE A 751 -9.84 -36.48 -1.60
N TYR A 752 -9.12 -37.46 -1.06
CA TYR A 752 -9.67 -38.75 -0.65
C TYR A 752 -10.44 -38.58 0.66
N VAL A 753 -11.77 -38.49 0.56
CA VAL A 753 -12.64 -38.07 1.67
C VAL A 753 -12.65 -39.03 2.85
N ASP A 754 -12.13 -40.24 2.67
CA ASP A 754 -12.08 -41.28 3.69
C ASP A 754 -10.73 -41.40 4.38
N TYR A 755 -9.66 -41.01 3.69
CA TYR A 755 -8.28 -41.19 4.17
C TYR A 755 -7.58 -39.86 4.43
N GLY A 756 -7.99 -38.76 3.80
CA GLY A 756 -7.51 -37.41 4.07
C GLY A 756 -6.31 -36.96 3.22
N ASN A 757 -5.83 -37.79 2.31
CA ASN A 757 -4.74 -37.47 1.38
C ASN A 757 -5.24 -36.80 0.09
N ARG A 758 -4.33 -36.18 -0.65
CA ARG A 758 -4.55 -35.62 -2.00
C ARG A 758 -3.77 -36.33 -3.08
N SER A 759 -4.28 -36.29 -4.30
CA SER A 759 -3.56 -36.72 -5.49
C SER A 759 -4.01 -35.94 -6.72
N LYS A 760 -3.18 -35.93 -7.75
CA LYS A 760 -3.52 -35.42 -9.07
C LYS A 760 -3.90 -36.59 -9.98
N VAL A 761 -5.11 -36.58 -10.50
CA VAL A 761 -5.70 -37.68 -11.26
C VAL A 761 -6.15 -37.19 -12.64
N ALA A 762 -5.97 -37.99 -13.67
CA ALA A 762 -6.42 -37.63 -15.02
C ALA A 762 -7.95 -37.69 -15.11
N LEU A 763 -8.59 -36.79 -15.87
CA LEU A 763 -10.06 -36.71 -15.91
C LEU A 763 -10.72 -38.00 -16.44
N ASN A 764 -10.01 -38.73 -17.32
CA ASN A 764 -10.45 -40.02 -17.86
C ASN A 764 -10.39 -41.18 -16.85
N GLN A 765 -9.76 -40.99 -15.69
CA GLN A 765 -9.69 -41.98 -14.60
C GLN A 765 -10.78 -41.79 -13.55
N LEU A 766 -11.53 -40.69 -13.61
CA LEU A 766 -12.64 -40.46 -12.69
C LEU A 766 -13.85 -41.32 -13.06
N ARG A 767 -14.54 -41.84 -12.05
CA ARG A 767 -15.72 -42.73 -12.20
C ARG A 767 -16.90 -42.22 -11.39
N GLU A 768 -18.11 -42.55 -11.84
CA GLU A 768 -19.32 -42.18 -11.13
C GLU A 768 -19.43 -42.92 -9.79
N ILE A 769 -20.02 -42.26 -8.79
CA ILE A 769 -20.34 -42.87 -7.49
C ILE A 769 -21.86 -42.97 -7.30
N PRO A 770 -22.40 -44.15 -7.01
CA PRO A 770 -23.81 -44.34 -6.66
C PRO A 770 -24.29 -43.49 -5.47
N SER A 771 -25.57 -43.11 -5.45
CA SER A 771 -26.15 -42.24 -4.41
C SER A 771 -26.05 -42.83 -3.00
N ASN A 772 -26.26 -44.14 -2.84
CA ASN A 772 -26.15 -44.84 -1.56
C ASN A 772 -24.75 -44.71 -0.93
N LEU A 773 -23.68 -44.75 -1.73
CA LEU A 773 -22.30 -44.58 -1.23
C LEU A 773 -21.92 -43.11 -1.06
N ARG A 774 -22.56 -42.21 -1.79
CA ARG A 774 -22.35 -40.77 -1.69
C ARG A 774 -22.90 -40.21 -0.37
N GLU A 775 -23.97 -40.81 0.16
CA GLU A 775 -24.61 -40.38 1.41
C GLU A 775 -23.86 -40.82 2.68
N ILE A 776 -22.93 -41.78 2.57
CA ILE A 776 -22.13 -42.24 3.71
C ILE A 776 -21.19 -41.10 4.17
N PRO A 777 -21.12 -40.78 5.48
CA PRO A 777 -20.24 -39.74 6.01
C PRO A 777 -18.77 -39.95 5.63
N PHE A 778 -18.07 -38.85 5.39
CA PHE A 778 -16.62 -38.84 5.16
C PHE A 778 -15.88 -39.25 6.44
N GLN A 779 -14.89 -40.13 6.29
CA GLN A 779 -14.14 -40.66 7.44
C GLN A 779 -12.88 -39.85 7.77
N ALA A 780 -12.37 -39.08 6.81
CA ALA A 780 -11.22 -38.21 7.03
C ALA A 780 -11.59 -37.03 7.95
N LEU A 781 -10.70 -36.73 8.88
CA LEU A 781 -10.80 -35.65 9.85
C LEU A 781 -9.61 -34.72 9.71
N GLU A 782 -9.88 -33.41 9.81
CA GLU A 782 -8.86 -32.37 9.77
C GLU A 782 -8.57 -31.91 11.20
N PHE A 783 -7.29 -31.90 11.57
CA PHE A 783 -6.82 -31.63 12.94
C PHE A 783 -5.89 -30.42 12.98
N LYS A 784 -5.99 -29.64 14.05
CA LYS A 784 -5.07 -28.54 14.36
C LYS A 784 -4.61 -28.59 15.82
N VAL A 785 -3.31 -28.64 16.02
CA VAL A 785 -2.65 -28.62 17.31
C VAL A 785 -2.82 -27.25 17.95
N ARG A 786 -3.19 -27.23 19.24
CA ARG A 786 -3.39 -25.99 19.99
C ARG A 786 -2.10 -25.49 20.65
N ARG A 787 -2.13 -24.22 21.05
CA ARG A 787 -1.12 -23.58 21.93
C ARG A 787 0.31 -23.56 21.40
N ILE A 788 0.50 -23.75 20.11
CA ILE A 788 1.79 -23.61 19.45
C ILE A 788 1.71 -22.51 18.40
N ARG A 789 2.78 -21.75 18.28
CA ARG A 789 3.04 -20.85 17.16
C ARG A 789 4.46 -21.08 16.65
N PRO A 790 4.77 -20.64 15.42
CA PRO A 790 6.12 -20.69 14.92
C PRO A 790 7.12 -19.96 15.81
N SER A 791 8.32 -20.51 15.95
CA SER A 791 9.41 -19.83 16.65
C SER A 791 9.92 -18.62 15.86
N ALA A 792 10.58 -17.67 16.54
CA ALA A 792 11.27 -16.56 15.89
C ALA A 792 12.23 -17.02 14.77
N TRP A 793 12.87 -18.19 14.91
CA TRP A 793 13.72 -18.79 13.88
C TRP A 793 12.95 -19.17 12.61
N SER A 794 11.70 -19.63 12.75
CA SER A 794 10.83 -19.90 11.59
C SER A 794 10.51 -18.63 10.80
N LEU A 795 10.38 -17.47 11.48
CA LEU A 795 10.18 -16.18 10.81
C LEU A 795 11.38 -15.76 9.95
N VAL A 796 12.60 -16.05 10.41
CA VAL A 796 13.84 -15.79 9.65
C VAL A 796 13.90 -16.65 8.38
N CYS A 797 13.38 -17.88 8.44
CA CYS A 797 13.29 -18.77 7.29
C CYS A 797 12.11 -18.46 6.34
N GLY A 798 11.37 -17.37 6.54
CA GLY A 798 10.39 -16.82 5.59
C GLY A 798 9.13 -17.67 5.34
N GLU A 799 9.00 -18.80 6.03
CA GLU A 799 7.82 -19.66 6.03
C GLU A 799 7.03 -19.48 7.33
N GLN A 800 5.77 -19.93 7.36
CA GLN A 800 5.06 -19.99 8.64
C GLN A 800 5.79 -20.93 9.60
N TRP A 801 6.35 -22.05 9.13
CA TRP A 801 7.15 -22.97 9.94
C TRP A 801 8.44 -23.30 9.20
N SER A 802 9.58 -23.40 9.91
CA SER A 802 10.85 -23.76 9.25
C SER A 802 10.80 -25.17 8.63
N TYR A 803 11.60 -25.41 7.60
CA TYR A 803 11.73 -26.74 6.99
C TYR A 803 12.13 -27.81 8.02
N ALA A 804 13.07 -27.48 8.91
CA ALA A 804 13.47 -28.35 10.01
C ALA A 804 12.30 -28.67 10.96
N ALA A 805 11.45 -27.69 11.28
CA ALA A 805 10.25 -27.91 12.09
C ALA A 805 9.25 -28.84 11.37
N ASN A 806 9.05 -28.67 10.06
CA ASN A 806 8.20 -29.55 9.26
C ASN A 806 8.72 -30.99 9.22
N GLN A 807 10.03 -31.18 8.97
CA GLN A 807 10.64 -32.51 9.00
C GLN A 807 10.55 -33.16 10.37
N ARG A 808 10.79 -32.39 11.43
CA ARG A 808 10.70 -32.90 12.80
C ARG A 808 9.27 -33.29 13.14
N PHE A 809 8.29 -32.44 12.84
CA PHE A 809 6.88 -32.77 13.04
C PHE A 809 6.47 -34.01 12.24
N ALA A 810 6.87 -34.10 10.96
CA ALA A 810 6.64 -35.28 10.14
C ALA A 810 7.22 -36.55 10.75
N SER A 811 8.44 -36.50 11.28
CA SER A 811 9.05 -37.65 11.97
C SER A 811 8.30 -38.10 13.23
N LEU A 812 7.55 -37.18 13.87
CA LEU A 812 6.78 -37.46 15.09
C LEU A 812 5.37 -37.99 14.79
N VAL A 813 4.82 -37.70 13.60
CA VAL A 813 3.43 -38.04 13.25
C VAL A 813 3.27 -39.09 12.16
N SER A 814 4.19 -39.18 11.21
CA SER A 814 4.13 -40.15 10.11
C SER A 814 4.42 -41.56 10.61
N ASP A 815 3.69 -42.56 10.11
CA ASP A 815 3.86 -43.98 10.45
C ASP A 815 3.64 -44.36 11.93
N HIS A 816 2.99 -43.49 12.71
CA HIS A 816 2.64 -43.75 14.10
C HIS A 816 1.12 -43.64 14.32
N VAL A 817 0.56 -44.53 15.14
CA VAL A 817 -0.80 -44.36 15.67
C VAL A 817 -0.73 -43.33 16.81
N LEU A 818 -1.42 -42.21 16.63
CA LEU A 818 -1.41 -41.11 17.58
C LEU A 818 -2.70 -41.10 18.40
N MET A 819 -2.57 -40.72 19.67
CA MET A 819 -3.71 -40.41 20.52
C MET A 819 -3.96 -38.90 20.47
N VAL A 820 -5.15 -38.50 20.03
CA VAL A 820 -5.56 -37.09 20.00
C VAL A 820 -6.70 -36.83 20.96
N LYS A 821 -6.55 -35.75 21.74
CA LYS A 821 -7.58 -35.26 22.66
C LYS A 821 -8.25 -34.04 22.08
N ILE A 822 -9.55 -34.13 21.79
CA ILE A 822 -10.33 -33.07 21.16
C ILE A 822 -10.75 -32.02 22.20
N PHE A 823 -10.46 -30.75 21.89
CA PHE A 823 -10.87 -29.60 22.71
C PHE A 823 -12.00 -28.80 22.10
N SER A 824 -11.95 -28.53 20.80
CA SER A 824 -12.97 -27.75 20.11
C SER A 824 -13.00 -28.08 18.62
N ILE A 825 -14.09 -27.68 17.95
CA ILE A 825 -14.25 -27.81 16.50
C ILE A 825 -14.47 -26.40 15.96
N VAL A 826 -13.63 -25.91 15.05
CA VAL A 826 -13.73 -24.55 14.47
C VAL A 826 -13.69 -24.67 12.95
N HIS A 827 -14.73 -24.19 12.26
CA HIS A 827 -14.93 -24.31 10.80
C HIS A 827 -14.73 -25.75 10.25
N GLY A 828 -15.07 -26.78 11.02
CA GLY A 828 -14.89 -28.19 10.63
C GLY A 828 -13.52 -28.79 10.96
N ILE A 829 -12.61 -28.02 11.55
CA ILE A 829 -11.28 -28.46 11.98
C ILE A 829 -11.29 -28.77 13.48
N LEU A 830 -10.79 -29.95 13.85
CA LEU A 830 -10.68 -30.43 15.22
C LEU A 830 -9.41 -29.85 15.88
N HIS A 831 -9.58 -28.99 16.88
CA HIS A 831 -8.48 -28.51 17.69
C HIS A 831 -8.12 -29.51 18.77
N VAL A 832 -6.88 -30.01 18.75
CA VAL A 832 -6.47 -31.17 19.55
C VAL A 832 -5.14 -30.97 20.29
N ASP A 833 -4.97 -31.75 21.37
CA ASP A 833 -3.64 -32.12 21.87
C ASP A 833 -3.25 -33.48 21.27
N VAL A 834 -2.00 -33.62 20.83
CA VAL A 834 -1.51 -34.83 20.15
C VAL A 834 -0.45 -35.51 20.99
N PHE A 835 -0.64 -36.80 21.23
CA PHE A 835 0.22 -37.63 22.04
C PHE A 835 0.74 -38.82 21.23
N GLN A 836 2.05 -39.05 21.33
CA GLN A 836 2.71 -40.24 20.78
C GLN A 836 2.89 -41.27 21.91
N CYS A 837 2.51 -42.52 21.66
CA CYS A 837 2.67 -43.63 22.60
C CYS A 837 3.89 -44.46 22.20
N SER A 838 5.01 -44.33 22.92
CA SER A 838 6.21 -45.16 22.69
C SER A 838 6.31 -46.26 23.76
N GLY A 839 5.86 -47.47 23.45
CA GLY A 839 5.99 -48.63 24.35
C GLY A 839 5.40 -48.45 25.76
N ILE A 840 5.64 -49.41 26.66
CA ILE A 840 5.03 -49.48 27.99
C ILE A 840 5.47 -48.27 28.83
N ALA A 841 4.59 -47.26 28.89
CA ALA A 841 4.50 -46.15 29.86
C ALA A 841 5.03 -44.73 29.53
N LYS A 842 5.49 -44.39 28.32
CA LYS A 842 5.84 -42.98 27.98
C LYS A 842 4.88 -42.38 26.94
N VAL A 843 3.93 -41.57 27.42
CA VAL A 843 3.05 -40.74 26.59
C VAL A 843 3.68 -39.36 26.50
N VAL A 844 4.13 -38.97 25.31
CA VAL A 844 4.80 -37.67 25.10
C VAL A 844 3.89 -36.76 24.28
N ASN A 845 3.71 -35.52 24.74
CA ASN A 845 2.97 -34.51 23.99
C ASN A 845 3.89 -33.92 22.90
N ILE A 846 3.47 -34.03 21.64
CA ILE A 846 4.24 -33.57 20.48
C ILE A 846 4.48 -32.04 20.56
N CYS A 847 3.56 -31.28 21.13
CA CYS A 847 3.71 -29.82 21.30
C CYS A 847 4.91 -29.49 22.21
N THR A 848 5.06 -30.24 23.30
CA THR A 848 6.13 -30.01 24.28
C THR A 848 7.49 -30.27 23.63
N ILE A 849 7.62 -31.34 22.85
CA ILE A 849 8.85 -31.66 22.11
C ILE A 849 9.22 -30.52 21.17
N LEU A 850 8.27 -30.03 20.37
CA LEU A 850 8.53 -28.93 19.43
C LEU A 850 8.93 -27.62 20.12
N ILE A 851 8.39 -27.33 21.30
CA ILE A 851 8.73 -26.13 22.08
C ILE A 851 10.10 -26.28 22.72
N GLU A 852 10.40 -27.42 23.35
CA GLU A 852 11.69 -27.68 24.01
C GLU A 852 12.85 -27.72 23.00
N GLU A 853 12.62 -28.24 21.80
CA GLU A 853 13.60 -28.26 20.71
C GLU A 853 13.71 -26.91 19.96
N GLY A 854 12.93 -25.89 20.33
CA GLY A 854 12.99 -24.54 19.74
C GLY A 854 12.32 -24.39 18.36
N TYR A 855 11.61 -25.41 17.90
CA TYR A 855 10.85 -25.37 16.64
C TYR A 855 9.53 -24.58 16.77
N ALA A 856 8.97 -24.48 17.97
CA ALA A 856 7.73 -23.77 18.27
C ALA A 856 7.83 -22.89 19.53
N GLU A 857 6.93 -21.92 19.64
CA GLU A 857 6.71 -21.10 20.85
C GLU A 857 5.31 -21.33 21.41
N PRO A 858 5.10 -21.13 22.72
CA PRO A 858 3.77 -21.23 23.33
C PRO A 858 2.84 -20.10 22.83
N ALA A 859 1.57 -20.45 22.60
CA ALA A 859 0.54 -19.52 22.13
C ALA A 859 -0.80 -19.66 22.89
N ASP A 860 -1.60 -18.60 22.87
CA ASP A 860 -2.97 -18.60 23.41
C ASP A 860 -3.95 -19.31 22.45
N ASP A 861 -5.01 -19.91 23.01
CA ASP A 861 -6.09 -20.50 22.23
C ASP A 861 -6.88 -19.42 21.46
N SER A 862 -7.42 -19.76 20.27
CA SER A 862 -8.27 -18.86 19.49
C SER A 862 -9.61 -18.57 20.17
N TYR A 863 -10.18 -17.39 19.93
CA TYR A 863 -11.50 -17.00 20.45
C TYR A 863 -12.62 -17.97 20.08
N GLU A 864 -12.66 -18.41 18.83
CA GLU A 864 -13.67 -19.37 18.37
C GLU A 864 -13.54 -20.72 19.09
N SER A 865 -12.31 -21.16 19.35
CA SER A 865 -12.05 -22.34 20.18
C SER A 865 -12.58 -22.12 21.61
N LYS A 866 -12.29 -20.97 22.23
CA LYS A 866 -12.81 -20.63 23.57
C LYS A 866 -14.35 -20.56 23.62
N ILE A 867 -15.00 -19.99 22.60
CA ILE A 867 -16.46 -19.94 22.47
C ILE A 867 -17.05 -21.34 22.29
N ASN A 868 -16.49 -22.15 21.40
CA ASN A 868 -17.01 -23.49 21.17
C ASN A 868 -16.83 -24.37 22.40
N ILE A 869 -15.73 -24.21 23.13
CA ILE A 869 -15.55 -24.82 24.45
C ILE A 869 -16.67 -24.39 25.39
N LEU A 870 -16.95 -23.08 25.53
CA LEU A 870 -18.04 -22.57 26.36
C LEU A 870 -19.40 -23.16 25.94
N ARG A 871 -19.70 -23.19 24.63
CA ARG A 871 -20.92 -23.81 24.08
C ARG A 871 -21.00 -25.29 24.43
N THR A 872 -19.92 -26.04 24.35
CA THR A 872 -19.90 -27.46 24.74
C THR A 872 -20.25 -27.64 26.22
N TYR A 873 -19.73 -26.79 27.13
CA TYR A 873 -20.10 -26.85 28.55
C TYR A 873 -21.57 -26.47 28.77
N ILE A 874 -22.07 -25.45 28.07
CA ILE A 874 -23.48 -25.04 28.13
C ILE A 874 -24.39 -26.16 27.60
N ASN A 875 -24.04 -26.79 26.48
CA ASN A 875 -24.80 -27.89 25.89
C ASN A 875 -24.80 -29.11 26.81
N LYS A 876 -23.68 -29.44 27.47
CA LYS A 876 -23.63 -30.49 28.50
C LYS A 876 -24.51 -30.16 29.72
N LEU A 877 -24.70 -28.88 30.03
CA LEU A 877 -25.60 -28.39 31.06
C LEU A 877 -27.05 -28.23 30.58
N ALA A 878 -27.36 -28.44 29.30
CA ALA A 878 -28.69 -28.17 28.72
C ALA A 878 -29.23 -29.32 27.83
N SER A 879 -28.51 -30.45 27.77
CA SER A 879 -28.89 -31.63 26.98
C SER A 879 -29.63 -32.66 27.84
N ASP A 880 -30.66 -33.28 27.25
CA ASP A 880 -31.46 -34.40 27.81
C ASP A 880 -30.93 -35.79 27.39
N GLU A 881 -29.77 -35.86 26.71
CA GLU A 881 -29.13 -37.11 26.29
C GLU A 881 -28.55 -37.92 27.48
N PRO A 882 -28.13 -39.20 27.31
CA PRO A 882 -27.57 -40.03 28.38
C PRO A 882 -26.30 -39.49 29.10
N ASN A 883 -25.74 -38.37 28.62
CA ASN A 883 -24.67 -37.59 29.26
C ASN A 883 -25.15 -36.19 29.71
N GLY A 884 -26.46 -36.03 29.91
CA GLY A 884 -27.14 -34.80 30.31
C GLY A 884 -27.27 -34.61 31.81
N LEU A 885 -27.91 -33.51 32.22
CA LEU A 885 -28.13 -33.11 33.62
C LEU A 885 -28.73 -34.23 34.51
N LEU A 886 -29.53 -35.11 33.92
CA LEU A 886 -30.24 -36.19 34.62
C LEU A 886 -29.32 -37.32 35.15
N HIS A 887 -28.07 -37.40 34.68
CA HIS A 887 -27.12 -38.47 35.04
C HIS A 887 -25.89 -37.97 35.80
N PHE A 888 -25.80 -36.69 36.12
CA PHE A 888 -24.69 -36.11 36.88
C PHE A 888 -25.07 -35.83 38.34
N GLY A 889 -24.19 -36.20 39.27
CA GLY A 889 -24.31 -35.78 40.67
C GLY A 889 -24.13 -34.26 40.85
N PRO A 890 -24.66 -33.68 41.94
CA PRO A 890 -24.66 -32.24 42.18
C PRO A 890 -23.26 -31.59 42.14
N GLU A 891 -22.22 -32.31 42.57
CA GLU A 891 -20.83 -31.84 42.51
C GLU A 891 -20.32 -31.64 41.08
N LYS A 892 -20.65 -32.57 40.18
CA LYS A 892 -20.21 -32.52 38.77
C LYS A 892 -20.96 -31.43 38.01
N ILE A 893 -22.22 -31.19 38.36
CA ILE A 893 -23.02 -30.06 37.85
C ILE A 893 -22.41 -28.73 38.32
N ALA A 894 -22.09 -28.60 39.61
CA ALA A 894 -21.45 -27.39 40.15
C ALA A 894 -20.08 -27.13 39.50
N GLN A 895 -19.28 -28.18 39.26
CA GLN A 895 -18.00 -28.08 38.57
C GLN A 895 -18.17 -27.60 37.12
N LEU A 896 -19.14 -28.14 36.37
CA LEU A 896 -19.44 -27.70 34.99
C LEU A 896 -19.97 -26.27 34.95
N GLN A 897 -20.85 -25.87 35.89
CA GLN A 897 -21.36 -24.51 36.01
C GLN A 897 -20.26 -23.50 36.36
N ASN A 898 -19.39 -23.82 37.32
CA ASN A 898 -18.25 -22.98 37.68
C ASN A 898 -17.26 -22.87 36.51
N THR A 899 -16.97 -23.97 35.83
CA THR A 899 -16.09 -23.96 34.64
C THR A 899 -16.71 -23.13 33.50
N ALA A 900 -18.01 -23.23 33.25
CA ALA A 900 -18.71 -22.42 32.26
C ALA A 900 -18.70 -20.93 32.64
N ARG A 901 -18.94 -20.60 33.91
CA ARG A 901 -18.91 -19.23 34.43
C ARG A 901 -17.52 -18.62 34.33
N GLU A 902 -16.47 -19.35 34.75
CA GLU A 902 -15.08 -18.91 34.63
C GLU A 902 -14.67 -18.70 33.16
N LYS A 903 -15.09 -19.59 32.25
CA LYS A 903 -14.79 -19.42 30.82
C LYS A 903 -15.55 -18.26 30.19
N LEU A 904 -16.82 -18.05 30.56
CA LEU A 904 -17.60 -16.90 30.14
C LEU A 904 -16.98 -15.59 30.67
N LEU A 905 -16.60 -15.57 31.96
CA LEU A 905 -15.87 -14.46 32.55
C LEU A 905 -14.50 -14.29 31.88
N SER A 906 -13.79 -15.34 31.49
CA SER A 906 -12.54 -15.21 30.74
C SER A 906 -12.74 -14.63 29.33
N LEU A 907 -13.91 -14.85 28.71
CA LEU A 907 -14.25 -14.33 27.38
C LEU A 907 -14.71 -12.86 27.43
N ILE A 908 -15.41 -12.49 28.51
CA ILE A 908 -15.94 -11.12 28.72
C ILE A 908 -14.88 -10.25 29.39
N CYS A 909 -14.14 -10.80 30.35
CA CYS A 909 -13.12 -10.15 31.16
C CYS A 909 -11.69 -10.42 30.67
N LYS A 910 -11.47 -10.97 29.45
CA LYS A 910 -10.18 -10.78 28.73
C LYS A 910 -10.10 -9.36 28.17
N SER A 911 -10.16 -8.44 29.10
CA SER A 911 -9.13 -7.44 29.23
C SER A 911 -8.72 -7.62 30.69
N LYS A 912 -7.42 -7.77 31.01
CA LYS A 912 -6.97 -6.93 32.14
C LYS A 912 -7.62 -5.59 31.80
N PRO A 913 -8.53 -5.00 32.59
CA PRO A 913 -8.75 -3.58 32.41
C PRO A 913 -7.31 -3.07 32.37
N ARG A 914 -6.91 -2.42 31.26
CA ARG A 914 -5.69 -1.59 31.33
C ARG A 914 -5.83 -0.96 32.70
N GLU A 915 -4.89 -1.23 33.62
CA GLU A 915 -4.90 -0.55 34.92
C GLU A 915 -5.31 0.86 34.59
N ALA A 916 -6.42 1.34 35.14
CA ALA A 916 -6.98 2.60 34.72
C ALA A 916 -5.88 3.62 35.01
N VAL A 917 -5.03 3.91 34.03
CA VAL A 917 -3.89 4.78 34.19
C VAL A 917 -4.57 6.13 34.19
N PRO A 918 -4.68 6.78 35.36
CA PRO A 918 -5.27 8.10 35.40
C PRO A 918 -4.44 8.95 34.41
N PRO A 919 -5.07 9.62 33.44
CA PRO A 919 -4.32 10.35 32.42
C PRO A 919 -3.41 11.37 33.11
N THR A 920 -2.11 11.17 33.00
CA THR A 920 -1.11 12.14 33.45
C THR A 920 -1.07 13.25 32.42
N TRP A 921 -1.67 14.37 32.79
CA TRP A 921 -1.60 15.61 32.04
C TRP A 921 -0.22 16.23 32.20
N TYR A 922 0.56 16.23 31.12
CA TYR A 922 1.83 16.94 31.02
C TYR A 922 1.58 18.30 30.36
N LYS A 923 2.13 19.37 30.94
CA LYS A 923 1.90 20.77 30.49
C LYS A 923 2.55 21.08 29.13
N LYS A 924 3.42 20.20 28.63
CA LYS A 924 4.17 20.32 27.38
C LYS A 924 3.89 19.09 26.51
N SER A 925 3.54 19.30 25.24
CA SER A 925 3.01 18.29 24.31
C SER A 925 3.99 17.17 23.89
N TYR A 926 5.29 17.34 24.12
CA TYR A 926 6.37 16.45 23.63
C TYR A 926 6.98 15.52 24.68
N GLU A 927 6.51 15.53 25.93
CA GLU A 927 6.93 14.55 26.95
C GLU A 927 6.36 13.14 26.68
N TRP A 928 5.38 13.02 25.78
CA TRP A 928 4.74 11.74 25.41
C TRP A 928 5.61 10.86 24.50
N THR A 929 6.57 11.45 23.80
CA THR A 929 7.52 10.79 22.89
C THR A 929 8.83 10.36 23.55
N GLN A 930 9.03 10.69 24.82
CA GLN A 930 10.21 10.23 25.56
C GLN A 930 9.91 8.86 26.16
N LEU A 931 10.76 7.87 25.85
CA LEU A 931 10.87 6.64 26.64
C LEU A 931 10.89 7.05 28.12
N ARG A 932 10.07 6.40 28.96
CA ARG A 932 10.15 6.61 30.42
C ARG A 932 11.62 6.46 30.81
N SER A 933 12.17 7.39 31.59
CA SER A 933 13.56 7.27 32.07
C SER A 933 13.82 5.98 32.86
N SER A 934 12.77 5.31 33.33
CA SER A 934 12.84 3.96 33.94
C SER A 934 12.97 2.80 32.94
N LEU A 935 12.82 3.05 31.64
CA LEU A 935 12.96 2.10 30.53
C LEU A 935 14.16 2.43 29.64
N VAL A 936 14.81 3.58 29.89
CA VAL A 936 16.21 3.79 29.55
C VAL A 936 17.00 3.14 30.67
N ILE A 937 17.90 2.21 30.35
CA ILE A 937 18.92 1.83 31.33
C ILE A 937 19.79 3.06 31.51
N ASP A 938 19.64 3.74 32.64
CA ASP A 938 20.80 4.33 33.31
C ASP A 938 20.53 4.44 34.82
N PRO A 939 21.58 4.30 35.65
CA PRO A 939 21.45 4.03 37.07
C PRO A 939 20.86 5.22 37.85
N SER A 940 20.00 4.90 38.83
CA SER A 940 19.59 5.65 40.04
C SER A 940 18.28 6.51 40.07
N ASP A 941 17.32 5.99 40.87
CA ASP A 941 16.36 6.58 41.85
C ASP A 941 15.44 7.82 41.62
N GLN A 942 14.11 7.53 41.47
CA GLN A 942 12.90 7.92 42.28
C GLN A 942 12.59 9.41 42.76
N PRO A 943 11.33 9.78 43.20
CA PRO A 943 10.20 10.34 42.39
C PRO A 943 9.52 11.65 42.98
N ALA A 944 8.54 12.30 42.28
CA ALA A 944 7.30 12.93 42.85
C ALA A 944 6.51 13.98 41.98
N VAL A 945 5.20 13.73 41.79
CA VAL A 945 3.98 14.59 42.03
C VAL A 945 3.50 15.74 41.06
N SER A 946 2.46 15.40 40.26
CA SER A 946 1.06 15.95 40.14
C SER A 946 0.59 17.20 39.32
N ARG A 947 -0.46 16.95 38.47
CA ARG A 947 -1.73 17.69 38.10
C ARG A 947 -1.65 19.02 37.30
N ARG A 948 -2.52 19.42 36.34
CA ARG A 948 -3.83 18.97 35.75
C ARG A 948 -4.18 19.82 34.47
N ASN A 949 -4.85 19.17 33.49
CA ASN A 949 -5.93 19.57 32.54
C ASN A 949 -5.89 20.86 31.67
N SER A 950 -5.97 20.71 30.34
CA SER A 950 -7.17 21.01 29.50
C SER A 950 -6.95 20.76 27.98
N SER A 951 -7.98 20.15 27.37
CA SER A 951 -8.23 19.53 26.05
C SER A 951 -7.98 20.34 24.76
N LEU A 952 -7.73 19.67 23.61
CA LEU A 952 -8.53 19.73 22.34
C LEU A 952 -8.02 18.72 21.23
N TYR A 953 -8.82 17.67 20.94
CA TYR A 953 -9.19 16.91 19.69
C TYR A 953 -8.15 16.56 18.56
N GLN A 954 -8.34 15.60 17.61
CA GLN A 954 -9.38 14.63 17.23
C GLN A 954 -8.77 13.52 16.32
N LEU A 955 -9.24 12.26 16.43
CA LEU A 955 -8.91 11.15 15.52
C LEU A 955 -9.88 11.07 14.33
N HIS A 956 -9.34 10.81 13.14
CA HIS A 956 -10.10 10.53 11.92
C HIS A 956 -10.82 9.17 11.97
N LYS A 957 -12.04 9.16 11.43
CA LYS A 957 -12.96 8.02 11.25
C LYS A 957 -12.33 6.85 10.49
N LEU A 958 -12.69 5.65 10.94
CA LEU A 958 -12.64 4.41 10.16
C LEU A 958 -13.16 4.64 8.73
N VAL A 959 -12.38 4.21 7.74
CA VAL A 959 -12.79 4.20 6.33
C VAL A 959 -13.92 3.20 6.18
N LEU A 960 -15.13 3.74 6.17
CA LEU A 960 -16.38 3.06 5.84
C LEU A 960 -16.44 2.87 4.33
N LEU A 961 -16.63 1.61 3.91
CA LEU A 961 -17.15 1.30 2.59
C LEU A 961 -18.60 1.76 2.55
N TYR A 962 -18.86 2.89 1.89
CA TYR A 962 -20.21 3.25 1.44
C TYR A 962 -20.41 2.59 0.09
N ALA A 963 -21.46 1.77 -0.01
CA ALA A 963 -22.04 1.40 -1.29
C ALA A 963 -22.72 2.64 -1.90
#